data_AF-A0A2P6V9J1-F1
#
_entry.id   AF-A0A2P6V9J1-F1
#
_cell.length_a   1.000
_cell.length_b   1.000
_cell.length_c   1.000
_cell.angle_alpha   90.00
_cell.angle_beta   90.00
_cell.angle_gamma   90.00
#
_symmetry.space_group_name_H-M   'P 1'
#
loop_
_entity.id
_entity.type
_entity.pdbx_description
1 polymer ?
#
loop_
_entity_poly.entity_id
_entity_poly.type
_entity_poly.pdbx_seq_one_letter_code
_entity_poly.pdbx_strand_id
1 'polypeptide(L)'
;MVQTRRKSAAAAAGPGGSGGEPEPFQVGFAISTWQNSGDQSKEASNWGIFERQRTWLGMSTIDNGDRCGESSDFWNRYEEDLTRAAQLGSNCFRISLEWHRIEPAQGSIDQAAVQRYCDMFECMRSKGMEPHVTLHHFVHPAWFERLGGFTKDENIPLFLEYARTCYTLFGKYSKYWATFNEPGVTSFAGHVYGSFPPGRLANVAGCARQMLCMFRSHAAVYKLIKSLPGGESAQVGIVWNYFWFEPKRSKWCTPFYLPWVSRVLNRLWGNDMFMTYMETGVFEWDPLPWVFSRVAARDPKPGCDFLGLNYYSRGVMDWKLSPSCNHGETMTDMPYALYPEGLTLAVHHMSQLGVPIYITETGVADVGDERRPVLIDTYMQQIEKTVAMGYDLRGIMYWTLVDNFEWGFGFSMRFGMFRWENDGSQKRIARKSAALLQRWYERLPGRVAELLRTRERRRGRDAVGEAAVEMELLPVWTPASFPDINGPGGPAACGRPGVDRTALCDPDGLLSAKSKDYVEGVINAITSGEPPYTQASCGDSMQGYQVAVAVMRSLLVPSGQAPGEAAAQFAKELHTRWGVGDKACNNGVLFLLSVDDRQVYINTGTGAARALGDDRIQDIVSDIRPQLRAQEYDAAVERAVVDIGLSLEGGHPKGDGSIDFFGVAFLGVFAFIFGNAAFKSLRKKRQHSECKKMLAKLKREQENLRSHAWSCPASCPICLEDFSVQPPWRGGNKDKGREEGSGDSAGPSGGGGIDAEAGPSTSLLHSSGAASDEEFARMSAAGRAAVRRLRQRRRGGDAGGSSGAGGSSSGWADGAGPSTAAATTSGGGDVGGGEPRKQRVPITLGCGHTFCTPCIETWLDKGTTCPVCRKPIADDSSEASSEELQSVQRQRIADDWLAADLAFRLGVLQTRYPAFITPSMVDTWSQEAASTGSFNWETNRDFQLTDPGARQHYQSSGHGGFSHSFGGGSGFGGGGGGGSW
;
A
#
# COMPACT_ATOMS: atom_id res chain seq x y z
N MET A 1 40.48 -39.59 20.07
CA MET A 1 39.54 -39.78 21.20
C MET A 1 39.16 -38.38 21.66
N VAL A 2 38.00 -37.80 21.39
CA VAL A 2 36.61 -38.26 21.53
C VAL A 2 35.80 -37.81 20.31
N GLN A 3 34.87 -38.66 19.87
CA GLN A 3 34.19 -38.69 18.57
C GLN A 3 33.27 -37.49 18.28
N THR A 4 33.46 -36.90 17.10
CA THR A 4 32.50 -36.06 16.38
C THR A 4 31.44 -36.95 15.71
N ARG A 5 30.20 -36.94 16.22
CA ARG A 5 29.03 -37.45 15.49
C ARG A 5 28.53 -36.36 14.53
N ARG A 6 28.97 -36.44 13.27
CA ARG A 6 28.19 -35.92 12.13
C ARG A 6 26.85 -36.66 12.12
N LYS A 7 25.74 -35.96 12.33
CA LYS A 7 24.43 -36.40 11.85
C LYS A 7 24.08 -35.56 10.63
N SER A 8 23.99 -36.23 9.50
CA SER A 8 23.44 -35.74 8.25
C SER A 8 22.09 -35.05 8.47
N ALA A 9 21.90 -33.91 7.82
CA ALA A 9 20.59 -33.30 7.59
C ALA A 9 19.82 -34.08 6.50
N ALA A 10 19.64 -35.37 6.75
CA ALA A 10 18.73 -36.24 6.02
C ALA A 10 17.68 -36.74 7.03
N ALA A 11 16.41 -36.55 6.67
CA ALA A 11 15.21 -36.96 7.41
C ALA A 11 14.85 -36.14 8.67
N ALA A 12 14.11 -35.04 8.45
CA ALA A 12 12.91 -34.78 9.24
C ALA A 12 11.71 -35.41 8.49
N ALA A 13 11.72 -36.74 8.39
CA ALA A 13 10.46 -37.47 8.39
C ALA A 13 10.07 -37.58 9.86
N GLY A 14 8.95 -36.98 10.24
CA GLY A 14 8.40 -37.15 11.59
C GLY A 14 8.21 -38.63 11.93
N PRO A 15 8.13 -39.00 13.22
CA PRO A 15 7.92 -40.37 13.61
C PRO A 15 6.61 -40.87 12.97
N GLY A 16 6.67 -42.06 12.38
CA GLY A 16 5.55 -42.69 11.69
C GLY A 16 4.28 -42.69 12.53
N GLY A 17 3.34 -41.83 12.16
CA GLY A 17 1.93 -42.03 12.40
C GLY A 17 1.39 -43.00 11.35
N SER A 18 0.67 -44.01 11.80
CA SER A 18 -0.11 -45.00 11.05
C SER A 18 -0.54 -44.57 9.64
N GLY A 19 -0.41 -45.48 8.67
CA GLY A 19 -0.78 -45.31 7.25
C GLY A 19 -2.23 -44.90 7.00
N GLY A 20 -2.54 -43.63 7.22
CA GLY A 20 -3.69 -42.92 6.67
C GLY A 20 -3.26 -42.13 5.43
N GLU A 21 -4.20 -41.89 4.53
CA GLU A 21 -3.99 -40.96 3.42
C GLU A 21 -3.58 -39.57 3.95
N PRO A 22 -2.66 -38.86 3.30
CA PRO A 22 -2.26 -37.51 3.71
C PRO A 22 -3.47 -36.58 3.71
N GLU A 23 -3.61 -35.76 4.78
CA GLU A 23 -4.72 -34.81 4.88
C GLU A 23 -4.76 -33.88 3.66
N PRO A 24 -5.95 -33.56 3.14
CA PRO A 24 -6.09 -32.70 1.97
C PRO A 24 -5.54 -31.30 2.28
N PHE A 25 -4.90 -30.69 1.28
CA PHE A 25 -4.44 -29.31 1.38
C PHE A 25 -5.63 -28.38 1.65
N GLN A 26 -5.48 -27.52 2.65
CA GLN A 26 -6.58 -26.71 3.16
C GLN A 26 -6.70 -25.39 2.38
N VAL A 27 -7.91 -25.08 1.92
CA VAL A 27 -8.25 -23.84 1.24
C VAL A 27 -9.49 -23.25 1.90
N GLY A 28 -9.46 -21.98 2.25
CA GLY A 28 -10.58 -21.40 2.99
C GLY A 28 -10.54 -19.90 3.19
N PHE A 29 -11.34 -19.42 4.14
CA PHE A 29 -11.34 -18.02 4.55
C PHE A 29 -10.96 -17.90 6.02
N ALA A 30 -10.41 -16.75 6.38
CA ALA A 30 -10.21 -16.35 7.76
C ALA A 30 -11.04 -15.12 8.09
N ILE A 31 -11.57 -15.07 9.32
CA ILE A 31 -12.32 -13.93 9.83
C ILE A 31 -11.95 -13.66 11.30
N SER A 32 -11.89 -12.38 11.66
CA SER A 32 -12.02 -11.93 13.05
C SER A 32 -13.49 -11.64 13.32
N THR A 33 -14.05 -12.31 14.31
CA THR A 33 -15.46 -12.17 14.71
C THR A 33 -15.73 -10.73 15.15
N TRP A 34 -14.84 -10.12 15.94
CA TRP A 34 -15.00 -8.72 16.34
C TRP A 34 -15.04 -7.76 15.16
N GLN A 35 -14.14 -7.86 14.18
CA GLN A 35 -14.14 -6.96 13.02
C GLN A 35 -15.46 -7.01 12.21
N ASN A 36 -16.21 -8.11 12.33
CA ASN A 36 -17.44 -8.37 11.61
C ASN A 36 -18.69 -8.30 12.48
N SER A 37 -18.59 -7.99 13.77
CA SER A 37 -19.74 -8.00 14.69
C SER A 37 -19.61 -7.10 15.92
N GLY A 38 -18.47 -6.44 16.11
CA GLY A 38 -18.16 -5.54 17.21
C GLY A 38 -18.48 -6.08 18.60
N ASP A 39 -18.92 -5.19 19.50
CA ASP A 39 -19.33 -5.50 20.87
C ASP A 39 -20.83 -5.32 21.06
N GLN A 40 -21.44 -6.13 21.94
CA GLN A 40 -22.81 -5.90 22.40
C GLN A 40 -22.92 -4.67 23.32
N SER A 41 -21.86 -4.34 24.06
CA SER A 41 -21.80 -3.19 24.97
C SER A 41 -20.54 -2.37 24.73
N LYS A 42 -20.65 -1.05 24.88
CA LYS A 42 -19.59 -0.06 24.60
C LYS A 42 -18.32 -0.26 25.44
N GLU A 43 -18.41 -0.98 26.56
CA GLU A 43 -17.32 -1.23 27.49
C GLU A 43 -17.02 -2.72 27.68
N ALA A 44 -17.49 -3.57 26.75
CA ALA A 44 -17.28 -5.01 26.86
C ALA A 44 -15.81 -5.39 26.62
N SER A 45 -15.18 -4.80 25.61
CA SER A 45 -13.80 -5.12 25.21
C SER A 45 -12.85 -3.92 25.26
N ASN A 46 -11.55 -4.21 25.20
CA ASN A 46 -10.51 -3.19 24.99
C ASN A 46 -10.76 -2.36 23.72
N TRP A 47 -11.20 -2.98 22.63
CA TRP A 47 -11.47 -2.31 21.36
C TRP A 47 -12.75 -1.48 21.38
N GLY A 48 -13.82 -1.95 22.03
CA GLY A 48 -15.05 -1.17 22.23
C GLY A 48 -14.78 0.13 22.99
N ILE A 49 -13.92 0.08 24.00
CA ILE A 49 -13.48 1.29 24.69
C ILE A 49 -12.65 2.16 23.73
N PHE A 50 -11.66 1.58 23.07
CA PHE A 50 -10.68 2.31 22.25
C PHE A 50 -11.30 3.04 21.06
N GLU A 51 -12.27 2.47 20.35
CA GLU A 51 -12.91 3.14 19.19
C GLU A 51 -13.69 4.42 19.58
N ARG A 52 -14.03 4.55 20.87
CA ARG A 52 -14.70 5.73 21.44
C ARG A 52 -13.73 6.71 22.08
N GLN A 53 -12.50 6.30 22.33
CA GLN A 53 -11.48 7.18 22.89
C GLN A 53 -11.08 8.27 21.92
N ARG A 54 -10.55 9.35 22.49
CA ARG A 54 -9.86 10.39 21.75
C ARG A 54 -8.40 10.36 22.13
N THR A 55 -7.56 10.58 21.13
CA THR A 55 -6.14 10.84 21.31
C THR A 55 -5.93 12.08 22.18
N TRP A 56 -4.71 12.28 22.68
CA TRP A 56 -4.34 13.46 23.47
C TRP A 56 -4.60 14.80 22.75
N LEU A 57 -4.66 14.79 21.40
CA LEU A 57 -5.01 15.93 20.55
C LEU A 57 -6.52 16.11 20.35
N GLY A 58 -7.37 15.34 21.05
CA GLY A 58 -8.82 15.38 20.88
C GLY A 58 -9.34 14.76 19.58
N MET A 59 -8.46 14.13 18.78
CA MET A 59 -8.85 13.43 17.56
C MET A 59 -9.38 12.04 17.88
N SER A 60 -10.29 11.50 17.04
CA SER A 60 -10.67 10.10 17.12
C SER A 60 -9.45 9.18 16.89
N THR A 61 -9.40 8.11 17.67
CA THR A 61 -8.44 7.00 17.55
C THR A 61 -8.63 6.19 16.26
N ILE A 62 -9.85 6.17 15.72
CA ILE A 62 -10.20 5.51 14.46
C ILE A 62 -10.35 6.56 13.34
N ASP A 63 -9.95 6.20 12.13
CA ASP A 63 -10.19 7.01 10.97
C ASP A 63 -11.69 7.31 10.79
N ASN A 64 -12.00 8.55 10.41
CA ASN A 64 -13.37 9.06 10.21
C ASN A 64 -14.28 9.06 11.46
N GLY A 65 -13.77 8.66 12.63
CA GLY A 65 -14.61 8.43 13.80
C GLY A 65 -15.55 7.24 13.62
N ASP A 66 -15.22 6.32 12.71
CA ASP A 66 -16.00 5.11 12.49
C ASP A 66 -16.00 4.25 13.77
N ARG A 67 -17.07 3.47 13.93
CA ARG A 67 -17.25 2.51 15.03
C ARG A 67 -17.63 1.17 14.43
N CYS A 68 -17.12 0.09 14.99
CA CYS A 68 -17.40 -1.25 14.50
C CYS A 68 -18.91 -1.53 14.52
N GLY A 69 -19.57 -1.24 15.65
CA GLY A 69 -21.01 -1.49 15.81
C GLY A 69 -21.35 -2.93 15.48
N GLU A 70 -22.38 -3.17 14.69
CA GLU A 70 -22.71 -4.52 14.20
C GLU A 70 -21.83 -4.94 13.01
N SER A 71 -21.15 -4.00 12.34
CA SER A 71 -20.39 -4.26 11.11
C SER A 71 -21.24 -5.07 10.11
N SER A 72 -20.64 -6.05 9.43
CA SER A 72 -21.35 -6.99 8.56
C SER A 72 -22.30 -7.95 9.30
N ASP A 73 -22.38 -7.91 10.63
CA ASP A 73 -23.26 -8.75 11.45
C ASP A 73 -23.04 -10.26 11.24
N PHE A 74 -21.78 -10.68 11.13
CA PHE A 74 -21.43 -12.10 10.99
C PHE A 74 -21.96 -12.95 12.17
N TRP A 75 -22.00 -12.41 13.38
CA TRP A 75 -22.49 -13.09 14.59
C TRP A 75 -23.89 -13.69 14.41
N ASN A 76 -24.80 -12.93 13.81
CA ASN A 76 -26.17 -13.38 13.58
C ASN A 76 -26.34 -14.04 12.20
N ARG A 77 -25.49 -13.71 11.22
CA ARG A 77 -25.60 -14.17 9.82
C ARG A 77 -24.58 -15.22 9.40
N TYR A 78 -23.91 -15.83 10.37
CA TYR A 78 -22.84 -16.79 10.15
C TYR A 78 -23.24 -17.90 9.19
N GLU A 79 -24.48 -18.41 9.25
CA GLU A 79 -24.92 -19.48 8.35
C GLU A 79 -24.89 -19.07 6.87
N GLU A 80 -25.34 -17.85 6.55
CA GLU A 80 -25.30 -17.34 5.19
C GLU A 80 -23.85 -17.16 4.70
N ASP A 81 -22.99 -16.58 5.55
CA ASP A 81 -21.60 -16.30 5.20
C ASP A 81 -20.77 -17.59 5.08
N LEU A 82 -20.99 -18.57 5.97
CA LEU A 82 -20.39 -19.90 5.87
C LEU A 82 -20.90 -20.66 4.64
N THR A 83 -22.16 -20.48 4.26
CA THR A 83 -22.70 -21.02 3.00
C THR A 83 -21.96 -20.43 1.80
N ARG A 84 -21.71 -19.11 1.80
CA ARG A 84 -20.93 -18.45 0.73
C ARG A 84 -19.48 -18.95 0.68
N ALA A 85 -18.83 -19.13 1.83
CA ALA A 85 -17.48 -19.68 1.90
C ALA A 85 -17.40 -21.10 1.30
N ALA A 86 -18.35 -21.96 1.65
CA ALA A 86 -18.45 -23.31 1.10
C ALA A 86 -18.74 -23.32 -0.40
N GLN A 87 -19.62 -22.43 -0.89
CA GLN A 87 -19.92 -22.27 -2.32
C GLN A 87 -18.70 -21.85 -3.15
N LEU A 88 -17.74 -21.13 -2.56
CA LEU A 88 -16.47 -20.80 -3.20
C LEU A 88 -15.42 -21.92 -3.10
N GLY A 89 -15.79 -23.11 -2.61
CA GLY A 89 -14.91 -24.29 -2.55
C GLY A 89 -14.04 -24.38 -1.29
N SER A 90 -14.38 -23.64 -0.22
CA SER A 90 -13.63 -23.73 1.04
C SER A 90 -13.82 -25.10 1.71
N ASN A 91 -12.73 -25.71 2.17
CA ASN A 91 -12.72 -26.94 2.98
C ASN A 91 -12.23 -26.70 4.42
N CYS A 92 -11.87 -25.46 4.75
CA CYS A 92 -11.58 -25.01 6.10
C CYS A 92 -12.10 -23.60 6.33
N PHE A 93 -12.32 -23.21 7.58
CA PHE A 93 -12.69 -21.85 7.94
C PHE A 93 -12.04 -21.43 9.25
N ARG A 94 -11.31 -20.32 9.25
CA ARG A 94 -10.65 -19.79 10.44
C ARG A 94 -11.48 -18.69 11.09
N ILE A 95 -11.73 -18.83 12.39
CA ILE A 95 -12.56 -17.92 13.19
C ILE A 95 -11.87 -17.58 14.52
N SER A 96 -12.03 -16.34 14.99
CA SER A 96 -11.63 -15.95 16.34
C SER A 96 -12.73 -16.20 17.37
N LEU A 97 -12.33 -16.70 18.54
CA LEU A 97 -13.15 -16.63 19.74
C LEU A 97 -12.98 -15.26 20.39
N GLU A 98 -14.09 -14.66 20.81
CA GLU A 98 -14.10 -13.36 21.45
C GLU A 98 -14.16 -13.55 22.97
N TRP A 99 -13.02 -13.37 23.63
CA TRP A 99 -12.89 -13.58 25.08
C TRP A 99 -13.92 -12.77 25.86
N HIS A 100 -14.16 -11.52 25.51
CA HIS A 100 -15.16 -10.67 26.16
C HIS A 100 -16.61 -11.17 26.00
N ARG A 101 -16.92 -11.99 24.98
CA ARG A 101 -18.25 -12.59 24.81
C ARG A 101 -18.39 -13.86 25.63
N ILE A 102 -17.35 -14.68 25.68
CA ILE A 102 -17.36 -15.94 26.42
C ILE A 102 -17.28 -15.68 27.92
N GLU A 103 -16.44 -14.73 28.35
CA GLU A 103 -16.20 -14.37 29.75
C GLU A 103 -16.33 -12.84 29.94
N PRO A 104 -17.55 -12.28 29.90
CA PRO A 104 -17.79 -10.84 30.02
C PRO A 104 -17.33 -10.25 31.37
N ALA A 105 -17.30 -11.07 32.42
CA ALA A 105 -16.70 -10.74 33.72
C ALA A 105 -15.84 -11.92 34.17
N GLN A 106 -14.75 -11.65 34.89
CA GLN A 106 -13.81 -12.67 35.36
C GLN A 106 -14.54 -13.81 36.10
N GLY A 107 -14.37 -15.04 35.62
CA GLY A 107 -14.99 -16.27 36.11
C GLY A 107 -16.45 -16.49 35.67
N SER A 108 -17.08 -15.55 34.97
CA SER A 108 -18.50 -15.62 34.57
C SER A 108 -18.63 -15.96 33.08
N ILE A 109 -19.00 -17.20 32.77
CA ILE A 109 -19.15 -17.69 31.40
C ILE A 109 -20.57 -17.43 30.85
N ASP A 110 -20.67 -16.73 29.72
CA ASP A 110 -21.93 -16.52 29.00
C ASP A 110 -22.29 -17.74 28.14
N GLN A 111 -23.29 -18.49 28.59
CA GLN A 111 -23.75 -19.70 27.89
C GLN A 111 -24.39 -19.41 26.53
N ALA A 112 -25.00 -18.24 26.32
CA ALA A 112 -25.58 -17.89 25.03
C ALA A 112 -24.49 -17.65 23.98
N ALA A 113 -23.38 -17.00 24.38
CA ALA A 113 -22.21 -16.85 23.53
C ALA A 113 -21.55 -18.20 23.21
N VAL A 114 -21.44 -19.09 24.21
CA VAL A 114 -20.92 -20.45 24.03
C VAL A 114 -21.78 -21.23 23.03
N GLN A 115 -23.10 -21.23 23.20
CA GLN A 115 -24.01 -21.91 22.29
C GLN A 115 -23.89 -21.36 20.86
N ARG A 116 -23.77 -20.04 20.69
CA ARG A 116 -23.58 -19.44 19.37
C ARG A 116 -22.33 -19.95 18.65
N TYR A 117 -21.20 -20.09 19.38
CA TYR A 117 -20.00 -20.67 18.81
C TYR A 117 -20.16 -22.16 18.46
N CYS A 118 -20.85 -22.93 19.30
CA CYS A 118 -21.21 -24.32 18.97
C CYS A 118 -22.00 -24.39 17.66
N ASP A 119 -23.03 -23.56 17.49
CA ASP A 119 -23.85 -23.51 16.27
C ASP A 119 -23.00 -23.15 15.04
N MET A 120 -22.07 -22.18 15.18
CA MET A 120 -21.12 -21.82 14.12
C MET A 120 -20.22 -22.99 13.71
N PHE A 121 -19.65 -23.72 14.68
CA PHE A 121 -18.80 -24.86 14.41
C PHE A 121 -19.55 -26.03 13.76
N GLU A 122 -20.77 -26.30 14.22
CA GLU A 122 -21.65 -27.30 13.62
C GLU A 122 -22.05 -26.91 12.19
N CYS A 123 -22.30 -25.62 11.95
CA CYS A 123 -22.55 -25.09 10.61
C CYS A 123 -21.34 -25.24 9.68
N MET A 124 -20.11 -24.97 10.15
CA MET A 124 -18.88 -25.21 9.38
C MET A 124 -18.74 -26.68 9.00
N ARG A 125 -18.86 -27.59 9.97
CA ARG A 125 -18.72 -29.03 9.75
C ARG A 125 -19.80 -29.61 8.86
N SER A 126 -21.05 -29.18 9.01
CA SER A 126 -22.15 -29.61 8.12
C SER A 126 -21.95 -29.20 6.66
N LYS A 127 -21.09 -28.20 6.42
CA LYS A 127 -20.68 -27.74 5.08
C LYS A 127 -19.33 -28.30 4.64
N GLY A 128 -18.77 -29.28 5.36
CA GLY A 128 -17.50 -29.92 5.03
C GLY A 128 -16.27 -29.03 5.29
N MET A 129 -16.40 -27.99 6.13
CA MET A 129 -15.29 -27.11 6.48
C MET A 129 -14.70 -27.47 7.85
N GLU A 130 -13.40 -27.72 7.91
CA GLU A 130 -12.67 -27.88 9.18
C GLU A 130 -12.51 -26.52 9.88
N PRO A 131 -12.99 -26.36 11.13
CA PRO A 131 -12.81 -25.13 11.88
C PRO A 131 -11.36 -24.94 12.33
N HIS A 132 -10.81 -23.74 12.11
CA HIS A 132 -9.54 -23.30 12.68
C HIS A 132 -9.82 -22.22 13.72
N VAL A 133 -9.50 -22.50 14.98
CA VAL A 133 -9.83 -21.61 16.10
C VAL A 133 -8.64 -20.71 16.43
N THR A 134 -8.90 -19.41 16.55
CA THR A 134 -7.94 -18.44 17.13
C THR A 134 -8.44 -17.97 18.49
N LEU A 135 -7.68 -18.24 19.56
CA LEU A 135 -8.07 -17.88 20.93
C LEU A 135 -8.03 -16.38 21.19
N HIS A 136 -7.09 -15.65 20.57
CA HIS A 136 -6.96 -14.22 20.76
C HIS A 136 -6.61 -13.50 19.46
N HIS A 137 -7.54 -12.68 18.96
CA HIS A 137 -7.39 -11.83 17.77
C HIS A 137 -7.55 -10.36 18.15
N PHE A 138 -6.56 -9.85 18.90
CA PHE A 138 -6.43 -8.47 19.42
C PHE A 138 -7.46 -7.99 20.44
N VAL A 139 -8.54 -8.73 20.64
CA VAL A 139 -9.68 -8.34 21.46
C VAL A 139 -9.73 -9.18 22.73
N HIS A 140 -9.86 -8.50 23.86
CA HIS A 140 -9.99 -9.12 25.18
C HIS A 140 -10.92 -8.29 26.07
N PRO A 141 -11.42 -8.84 27.19
CA PRO A 141 -12.39 -8.16 28.03
C PRO A 141 -11.82 -6.88 28.65
N ALA A 142 -12.68 -5.87 28.81
CA ALA A 142 -12.27 -4.61 29.43
C ALA A 142 -11.75 -4.79 30.87
N TRP A 143 -12.23 -5.80 31.60
CA TRP A 143 -11.73 -6.11 32.93
C TRP A 143 -10.27 -6.59 32.91
N PHE A 144 -9.88 -7.38 31.90
CA PHE A 144 -8.50 -7.83 31.72
C PHE A 144 -7.59 -6.66 31.31
N GLU A 145 -8.06 -5.78 30.43
CA GLU A 145 -7.34 -4.55 30.06
C GLU A 145 -7.07 -3.65 31.28
N ARG A 146 -8.05 -3.48 32.18
CA ARG A 146 -7.88 -2.69 33.42
C ARG A 146 -6.84 -3.28 34.38
N LEU A 147 -6.61 -4.59 34.34
CA LEU A 147 -5.53 -5.23 35.12
C LEU A 147 -4.15 -5.01 34.49
N GLY A 148 -4.07 -4.42 33.29
CA GLY A 148 -2.84 -4.19 32.53
C GLY A 148 -2.68 -5.11 31.32
N GLY A 149 -3.71 -5.90 30.99
CA GLY A 149 -3.71 -6.79 29.83
C GLY A 149 -2.48 -7.70 29.79
N PHE A 150 -1.91 -7.88 28.60
CA PHE A 150 -0.68 -8.67 28.41
C PHE A 150 0.61 -7.94 28.79
N THR A 151 0.59 -6.80 29.50
CA THR A 151 1.86 -6.13 29.89
C THR A 151 2.49 -6.67 31.17
N LYS A 152 1.81 -7.61 31.84
CA LYS A 152 2.15 -8.13 33.16
C LYS A 152 2.15 -9.65 33.15
N ASP A 153 3.23 -10.26 33.62
CA ASP A 153 3.36 -11.72 33.70
C ASP A 153 2.30 -12.31 34.65
N GLU A 154 1.90 -11.56 35.68
CA GLU A 154 0.88 -11.96 36.67
C GLU A 154 -0.50 -12.17 36.07
N ASN A 155 -0.75 -11.62 34.88
CA ASN A 155 -2.02 -11.76 34.16
C ASN A 155 -2.06 -13.02 33.27
N ILE A 156 -0.92 -13.68 33.00
CA ILE A 156 -0.85 -14.88 32.15
C ILE A 156 -1.79 -15.99 32.64
N PRO A 157 -1.89 -16.31 33.95
CA PRO A 157 -2.81 -17.33 34.45
C PRO A 157 -4.28 -17.09 34.09
N LEU A 158 -4.71 -15.84 33.96
CA LEU A 158 -6.10 -15.50 33.58
C LEU A 158 -6.39 -15.92 32.13
N PHE A 159 -5.44 -15.67 31.22
CA PHE A 159 -5.56 -16.14 29.84
C PHE A 159 -5.46 -17.67 29.73
N LEU A 160 -4.67 -18.32 30.60
CA LEU A 160 -4.60 -19.78 30.66
C LEU A 160 -5.94 -20.39 31.06
N GLU A 161 -6.66 -19.80 32.02
CA GLU A 161 -7.96 -20.31 32.43
C GLU A 161 -9.02 -20.11 31.35
N TYR A 162 -8.97 -18.97 30.64
CA TYR A 162 -9.78 -18.75 29.45
C TYR A 162 -9.49 -19.80 28.35
N ALA A 163 -8.21 -20.04 28.04
CA ALA A 163 -7.81 -21.04 27.06
C ALA A 163 -8.24 -22.46 27.45
N ARG A 164 -8.14 -22.81 28.75
CA ARG A 164 -8.65 -24.08 29.29
C ARG A 164 -10.15 -24.20 29.05
N THR A 165 -10.90 -23.15 29.36
CA THR A 165 -12.36 -23.09 29.20
C THR A 165 -12.74 -23.27 27.73
N CYS A 166 -12.14 -22.50 26.82
CA CYS A 166 -12.37 -22.63 25.39
C CYS A 166 -12.05 -24.03 24.86
N TYR A 167 -10.91 -24.61 25.25
CA TYR A 167 -10.56 -25.97 24.80
C TYR A 167 -11.52 -27.03 25.36
N THR A 168 -11.95 -26.89 26.61
CA THR A 168 -12.91 -27.82 27.23
C THR A 168 -14.27 -27.77 26.53
N LEU A 169 -14.74 -26.57 26.18
CA LEU A 169 -16.03 -26.37 25.51
C LEU A 169 -16.00 -26.74 24.02
N PHE A 170 -14.93 -26.35 23.31
CA PHE A 170 -14.89 -26.41 21.86
C PHE A 170 -13.84 -27.36 21.27
N GLY A 171 -13.02 -28.03 22.10
CA GLY A 171 -11.99 -28.99 21.70
C GLY A 171 -12.50 -30.10 20.78
N LYS A 172 -13.75 -30.53 20.97
CA LYS A 172 -14.42 -31.53 20.12
C LYS A 172 -14.72 -31.05 18.69
N TYR A 173 -14.74 -29.73 18.46
CA TYR A 173 -15.13 -29.11 17.19
C TYR A 173 -13.96 -28.75 16.27
N SER A 174 -12.75 -28.56 16.81
CA SER A 174 -11.61 -28.11 16.03
C SER A 174 -10.34 -28.87 16.40
N LYS A 175 -9.64 -29.34 15.38
CA LYS A 175 -8.28 -29.86 15.52
C LYS A 175 -7.23 -28.75 15.67
N TYR A 176 -7.46 -27.58 15.08
CA TYR A 176 -6.45 -26.53 14.88
C TYR A 176 -6.67 -25.33 15.79
N TRP A 177 -5.71 -25.04 16.66
CA TRP A 177 -5.76 -24.01 17.69
C TRP A 177 -4.60 -23.04 17.57
N ALA A 178 -4.87 -21.84 17.08
CA ALA A 178 -3.95 -20.72 17.15
C ALA A 178 -4.13 -19.97 18.48
N THR A 179 -3.05 -19.85 19.27
CA THR A 179 -3.14 -19.14 20.56
C THR A 179 -3.33 -17.63 20.38
N PHE A 180 -2.53 -17.04 19.49
CA PHE A 180 -2.55 -15.60 19.21
C PHE A 180 -2.50 -15.35 17.71
N ASN A 181 -3.26 -14.36 17.27
CA ASN A 181 -3.03 -13.65 16.01
C ASN A 181 -2.03 -12.51 16.23
N GLU A 182 -0.94 -12.51 15.47
CA GLU A 182 0.00 -11.40 15.27
C GLU A 182 0.41 -10.64 16.56
N PRO A 183 1.09 -11.28 17.52
CA PRO A 183 1.59 -10.62 18.73
C PRO A 183 2.46 -9.37 18.43
N GLY A 184 3.19 -9.41 17.30
CA GLY A 184 3.99 -8.30 16.80
C GLY A 184 3.14 -7.05 16.52
N VAL A 185 2.07 -7.20 15.73
CA VAL A 185 1.18 -6.07 15.37
C VAL A 185 0.52 -5.47 16.59
N THR A 186 -0.12 -6.27 17.45
CA THR A 186 -0.83 -5.71 18.62
C THR A 186 0.11 -4.96 19.56
N SER A 187 1.34 -5.46 19.77
CA SER A 187 2.32 -4.81 20.64
C SER A 187 2.83 -3.50 20.04
N PHE A 188 3.25 -3.51 18.76
CA PHE A 188 3.75 -2.30 18.09
C PHE A 188 2.65 -1.25 17.86
N ALA A 189 1.49 -1.66 17.34
CA ALA A 189 0.38 -0.77 17.08
C ALA A 189 -0.24 -0.23 18.38
N GLY A 190 -0.23 -1.01 19.46
CA GLY A 190 -0.79 -0.62 20.76
C GLY A 190 0.11 0.28 21.59
N HIS A 191 1.42 0.02 21.58
CA HIS A 191 2.38 0.70 22.46
C HIS A 191 3.33 1.69 21.77
N VAL A 192 3.68 1.47 20.50
CA VAL A 192 4.61 2.34 19.78
C VAL A 192 3.86 3.35 18.92
N TYR A 193 2.93 2.88 18.10
CA TYR A 193 2.21 3.72 17.13
C TYR A 193 0.88 4.29 17.67
N GLY A 194 0.27 3.62 18.64
CA GLY A 194 -0.95 4.07 19.33
C GLY A 194 -2.24 3.99 18.50
N SER A 195 -2.27 3.19 17.43
CA SER A 195 -3.47 2.96 16.61
C SER A 195 -4.34 1.80 17.10
N PHE A 196 -3.83 0.99 18.03
CA PHE A 196 -4.55 -0.12 18.66
C PHE A 196 -4.65 0.17 20.18
N PRO A 197 -5.56 -0.47 20.93
CA PRO A 197 -5.53 -0.44 22.39
C PRO A 197 -4.16 -0.94 22.90
N PRO A 198 -3.55 -0.33 23.94
CA PRO A 198 -4.05 0.77 24.79
C PRO A 198 -3.83 2.20 24.23
N GLY A 199 -3.40 2.37 22.98
CA GLY A 199 -3.27 3.69 22.35
C GLY A 199 -2.07 4.50 22.81
N ARG A 200 -1.00 3.84 23.29
CA ARG A 200 0.20 4.52 23.77
C ARG A 200 1.12 4.87 22.62
N LEU A 201 1.79 6.01 22.75
CA LEU A 201 2.78 6.49 21.78
C LEU A 201 4.18 6.30 22.36
N ALA A 202 5.09 5.77 21.53
CA ALA A 202 6.51 5.60 21.86
C ALA A 202 6.80 4.82 23.17
N ASN A 203 5.87 3.99 23.65
CA ASN A 203 6.06 3.13 24.82
C ASN A 203 6.78 1.82 24.43
N VAL A 204 8.06 1.95 24.08
CA VAL A 204 8.90 0.83 23.62
C VAL A 204 9.02 -0.29 24.66
N ALA A 205 9.14 0.06 25.94
CA ALA A 205 9.21 -0.93 27.03
C ALA A 205 7.90 -1.71 27.19
N GLY A 206 6.75 -1.03 27.08
CA GLY A 206 5.44 -1.68 27.10
C GLY A 206 5.23 -2.62 25.91
N CYS A 207 5.70 -2.24 24.72
CA CYS A 207 5.71 -3.11 23.53
C CYS A 207 6.48 -4.41 23.79
N ALA A 208 7.71 -4.29 24.30
CA ALA A 208 8.55 -5.45 24.63
C ALA A 208 7.90 -6.36 25.68
N ARG A 209 7.32 -5.76 26.74
CA ARG A 209 6.64 -6.50 27.81
C ARG A 209 5.39 -7.21 27.30
N GLN A 210 4.56 -6.55 26.51
CA GLN A 210 3.36 -7.15 25.92
C GLN A 210 3.72 -8.38 25.08
N MET A 211 4.68 -8.21 24.18
CA MET A 211 5.12 -9.26 23.27
C MET A 211 5.68 -10.47 24.03
N LEU A 212 6.56 -10.24 25.01
CA LEU A 212 7.11 -11.30 25.85
C LEU A 212 6.03 -12.05 26.64
N CYS A 213 5.06 -11.35 27.24
CA CYS A 213 3.97 -12.00 27.98
C CYS A 213 3.07 -12.83 27.04
N MET A 214 2.78 -12.35 25.83
CA MET A 214 2.03 -13.11 24.83
C MET A 214 2.79 -14.37 24.39
N PHE A 215 4.12 -14.27 24.22
CA PHE A 215 4.98 -15.40 23.90
C PHE A 215 5.04 -16.45 25.02
N ARG A 216 5.14 -16.01 26.27
CA ARG A 216 5.05 -16.88 27.45
C ARG A 216 3.67 -17.52 27.57
N SER A 217 2.63 -16.74 27.32
CA SER A 217 1.24 -17.22 27.28
C SER A 217 1.05 -18.30 26.22
N HIS A 218 1.61 -18.13 25.02
CA HIS A 218 1.60 -19.16 23.98
C HIS A 218 2.25 -20.46 24.48
N ALA A 219 3.48 -20.36 25.00
CA ALA A 219 4.22 -21.53 25.51
C ALA A 219 3.46 -22.26 26.63
N ALA A 220 2.78 -21.51 27.51
CA ALA A 220 1.99 -22.05 28.59
C ALA A 220 0.65 -22.66 28.11
N VAL A 221 -0.04 -22.02 27.18
CA VAL A 221 -1.27 -22.54 26.56
C VAL A 221 -0.98 -23.83 25.79
N TYR A 222 0.14 -23.91 25.08
CA TYR A 222 0.57 -25.13 24.40
C TYR A 222 0.64 -26.30 25.39
N LYS A 223 1.41 -26.16 26.48
CA LYS A 223 1.56 -27.19 27.50
C LYS A 223 0.22 -27.55 28.15
N LEU A 224 -0.61 -26.54 28.42
CA LEU A 224 -1.94 -26.71 28.98
C LEU A 224 -2.83 -27.57 28.07
N ILE A 225 -3.01 -27.18 26.81
CA ILE A 225 -3.88 -27.91 25.88
C ILE A 225 -3.36 -29.34 25.71
N LYS A 226 -2.05 -29.55 25.57
CA LYS A 226 -1.46 -30.88 25.47
C LYS A 226 -1.70 -31.77 26.70
N SER A 227 -1.93 -31.17 27.88
CA SER A 227 -2.24 -31.91 29.12
C SER A 227 -3.72 -32.24 29.30
N LEU A 228 -4.62 -31.64 28.51
CA LEU A 228 -6.07 -31.85 28.62
C LEU A 228 -6.52 -33.08 27.82
N PRO A 229 -7.67 -33.69 28.18
CA PRO A 229 -8.23 -34.81 27.42
C PRO A 229 -8.41 -34.46 25.93
N GLY A 230 -7.89 -35.31 25.03
CA GLY A 230 -7.87 -35.05 23.58
C GLY A 230 -6.74 -34.14 23.09
N GLY A 231 -5.97 -33.53 24.00
CA GLY A 231 -4.90 -32.57 23.74
C GLY A 231 -3.77 -33.10 22.86
N GLU A 232 -3.48 -34.39 22.94
CA GLU A 232 -2.45 -35.05 22.11
C GLU A 232 -2.74 -34.93 20.60
N SER A 233 -4.03 -34.98 20.24
CA SER A 233 -4.49 -34.87 18.85
C SER A 233 -4.65 -33.42 18.36
N ALA A 234 -4.83 -32.47 19.28
CA ALA A 234 -4.97 -31.06 18.96
C ALA A 234 -3.66 -30.51 18.39
N GLN A 235 -3.74 -29.76 17.28
CA GLN A 235 -2.63 -29.02 16.70
C GLN A 235 -2.64 -27.62 17.29
N VAL A 236 -1.63 -27.27 18.07
CA VAL A 236 -1.53 -25.96 18.74
C VAL A 236 -0.38 -25.15 18.14
N GLY A 237 -0.68 -23.95 17.67
CA GLY A 237 0.25 -23.08 16.96
C GLY A 237 0.11 -21.62 17.35
N ILE A 238 0.95 -20.80 16.74
CA ILE A 238 0.91 -19.34 16.83
C ILE A 238 0.88 -18.74 15.43
N VAL A 239 0.13 -17.65 15.26
CA VAL A 239 0.02 -16.95 13.98
C VAL A 239 0.90 -15.71 14.01
N TRP A 240 1.85 -15.62 13.09
CA TRP A 240 2.79 -14.50 12.97
C TRP A 240 2.55 -13.71 11.68
N ASN A 241 2.56 -12.38 11.78
CA ASN A 241 2.59 -11.50 10.61
C ASN A 241 4.01 -11.44 10.08
N TYR A 242 4.29 -12.14 8.99
CA TYR A 242 5.60 -12.04 8.38
C TYR A 242 5.71 -10.73 7.61
N PHE A 243 6.53 -9.81 8.10
CA PHE A 243 6.73 -8.51 7.46
C PHE A 243 8.22 -8.17 7.44
N TRP A 244 8.75 -7.94 6.24
CA TRP A 244 10.16 -7.61 6.03
C TRP A 244 10.31 -6.13 5.70
N PHE A 245 11.16 -5.42 6.44
CA PHE A 245 11.47 -4.02 6.20
C PHE A 245 12.73 -3.87 5.37
N GLU A 246 12.70 -2.99 4.38
CA GLU A 246 13.87 -2.69 3.57
C GLU A 246 13.95 -1.22 3.16
N PRO A 247 15.17 -0.70 2.95
CA PRO A 247 15.35 0.63 2.40
C PRO A 247 14.92 0.67 0.93
N LYS A 248 14.26 1.75 0.52
CA LYS A 248 13.94 2.02 -0.89
C LYS A 248 15.23 2.06 -1.70
N ARG A 249 15.26 1.30 -2.79
CA ARG A 249 16.39 1.32 -3.73
C ARG A 249 16.40 2.65 -4.47
N SER A 250 17.45 3.43 -4.27
CA SER A 250 17.67 4.73 -4.93
C SER A 250 18.85 4.62 -5.88
N LYS A 251 18.74 5.23 -7.08
CA LYS A 251 19.84 5.29 -8.05
C LYS A 251 20.95 6.26 -7.67
N TRP A 252 20.67 7.22 -6.77
CA TRP A 252 21.54 8.37 -6.54
C TRP A 252 22.18 8.40 -5.16
N CYS A 253 21.46 7.96 -4.11
CA CYS A 253 22.00 7.63 -2.78
C CYS A 253 20.84 7.13 -1.89
N THR A 254 21.08 6.07 -1.11
CA THR A 254 20.19 5.66 -0.02
C THR A 254 20.78 6.22 1.28
N PRO A 255 20.05 7.02 2.08
CA PRO A 255 20.59 7.59 3.31
C PRO A 255 21.16 6.51 4.23
N PHE A 256 22.34 6.74 4.81
CA PHE A 256 23.07 5.73 5.59
C PHE A 256 22.28 5.19 6.80
N TYR A 257 21.38 5.98 7.39
CA TYR A 257 20.54 5.54 8.51
C TYR A 257 19.45 4.55 8.09
N LEU A 258 19.05 4.53 6.82
CA LEU A 258 17.86 3.79 6.37
C LEU A 258 18.06 2.26 6.38
N PRO A 259 19.21 1.70 5.94
CA PRO A 259 19.52 0.29 6.15
C PRO A 259 19.59 -0.09 7.63
N TRP A 260 20.20 0.77 8.47
CA TRP A 260 20.28 0.53 9.91
C TRP A 260 18.89 0.48 10.56
N VAL A 261 18.01 1.45 10.27
CA VAL A 261 16.62 1.45 10.75
C VAL A 261 15.87 0.19 10.29
N SER A 262 16.02 -0.19 9.02
CA SER A 262 15.38 -1.40 8.48
C SER A 262 15.82 -2.66 9.23
N ARG A 263 17.12 -2.77 9.55
CA ARG A 263 17.68 -3.88 10.33
C ARG A 263 17.17 -3.90 11.77
N VAL A 264 17.05 -2.74 12.41
CA VAL A 264 16.46 -2.63 13.77
C VAL A 264 14.97 -3.05 13.73
N LEU A 265 14.21 -2.59 12.74
CA LEU A 265 12.80 -3.00 12.58
C LEU A 265 12.67 -4.51 12.30
N ASN A 266 13.51 -5.09 11.45
CA ASN A 266 13.51 -6.54 11.21
C ASN A 266 13.87 -7.34 12.45
N ARG A 267 14.80 -6.84 13.27
CA ARG A 267 15.19 -7.46 14.53
C ARG A 267 14.04 -7.45 15.53
N LEU A 268 13.38 -6.31 15.74
CA LEU A 268 12.42 -6.13 16.84
C LEU A 268 10.97 -6.41 16.45
N TRP A 269 10.55 -5.93 15.27
CA TRP A 269 9.18 -6.07 14.77
C TRP A 269 9.05 -7.16 13.73
N GLY A 270 10.03 -7.29 12.83
CA GLY A 270 9.96 -8.16 11.67
C GLY A 270 9.87 -9.63 12.05
N ASN A 271 10.96 -10.37 11.96
CA ASN A 271 10.90 -11.83 12.06
C ASN A 271 11.97 -12.41 12.99
N ASP A 272 13.13 -11.75 13.13
CA ASP A 272 14.28 -12.34 13.82
C ASP A 272 13.99 -12.64 15.30
N MET A 273 13.33 -11.73 16.01
CA MET A 273 12.99 -11.92 17.43
C MET A 273 11.97 -13.05 17.62
N PHE A 274 10.96 -13.15 16.75
CA PHE A 274 9.98 -14.24 16.79
C PHE A 274 10.67 -15.58 16.52
N MET A 275 11.46 -15.67 15.46
CA MET A 275 12.19 -16.88 15.10
C MET A 275 13.16 -17.32 16.22
N THR A 276 13.93 -16.38 16.77
CA THR A 276 14.87 -16.64 17.87
C THR A 276 14.14 -17.17 19.10
N TYR A 277 13.03 -16.54 19.49
CA TYR A 277 12.25 -16.98 20.65
C TYR A 277 11.63 -18.37 20.42
N MET A 278 11.06 -18.62 19.24
CA MET A 278 10.46 -19.91 18.92
C MET A 278 11.50 -21.04 18.81
N GLU A 279 12.71 -20.74 18.33
CA GLU A 279 13.77 -21.73 18.19
C GLU A 279 14.47 -22.03 19.52
N THR A 280 14.71 -21.00 20.35
CA THR A 280 15.62 -21.09 21.51
C THR A 280 15.00 -20.74 22.86
N GLY A 281 13.84 -20.07 22.87
CA GLY A 281 13.22 -19.49 24.07
C GLY A 281 13.89 -18.19 24.55
N VAL A 282 14.85 -17.65 23.79
CA VAL A 282 15.54 -16.39 24.11
C VAL A 282 14.74 -15.22 23.54
N PHE A 283 14.37 -14.28 24.41
CA PHE A 283 13.80 -13.00 24.05
C PHE A 283 14.82 -11.91 24.34
N GLU A 284 15.24 -11.16 23.33
CA GLU A 284 16.12 -10.00 23.49
C GLU A 284 15.57 -8.79 22.77
N TRP A 285 15.25 -7.76 23.55
CA TRP A 285 14.75 -6.49 23.06
C TRP A 285 15.68 -5.36 23.50
N ASP A 286 16.43 -4.84 22.54
CA ASP A 286 17.36 -3.72 22.74
C ASP A 286 17.40 -2.84 21.48
N PRO A 287 16.43 -1.91 21.31
CA PRO A 287 16.30 -1.10 20.10
C PRO A 287 17.46 -0.13 19.89
N LEU A 288 17.91 0.47 20.99
CA LEU A 288 19.06 1.36 21.06
C LEU A 288 19.64 1.17 22.46
N PRO A 289 20.82 0.54 22.57
CA PRO A 289 21.58 0.54 23.79
C PRO A 289 21.69 1.98 24.33
N TRP A 290 21.67 2.15 25.65
CA TRP A 290 21.80 3.45 26.36
C TRP A 290 20.58 4.40 26.29
N VAL A 291 19.67 4.25 25.32
CA VAL A 291 18.48 5.11 25.17
C VAL A 291 17.23 4.47 25.76
N PHE A 292 17.05 3.16 25.54
CA PHE A 292 15.90 2.41 26.03
C PHE A 292 16.34 1.34 27.02
N SER A 293 15.45 1.00 27.96
CA SER A 293 15.67 -0.14 28.83
C SER A 293 15.66 -1.44 28.03
N ARG A 294 16.75 -2.20 28.12
CA ARG A 294 16.82 -3.56 27.57
C ARG A 294 15.81 -4.45 28.31
N VAL A 295 15.04 -5.21 27.56
CA VAL A 295 14.19 -6.28 28.08
C VAL A 295 14.74 -7.59 27.53
N ALA A 296 15.20 -8.46 28.41
CA ALA A 296 15.72 -9.77 28.04
C ALA A 296 15.09 -10.84 28.93
N ALA A 297 14.77 -11.98 28.34
CA ALA A 297 14.29 -13.15 29.04
C ALA A 297 14.84 -14.41 28.36
N ARG A 298 15.01 -15.46 29.15
CA ARG A 298 15.39 -16.78 28.65
C ARG A 298 14.44 -17.80 29.26
N ASP A 299 13.49 -18.22 28.45
CA ASP A 299 12.50 -19.22 28.79
C ASP A 299 12.85 -20.55 28.11
N PRO A 300 12.24 -21.69 28.49
CA PRO A 300 12.37 -22.91 27.73
C PRO A 300 11.85 -22.74 26.30
N LYS A 301 12.43 -23.46 25.33
CA LYS A 301 11.93 -23.49 23.96
C LYS A 301 10.40 -23.71 23.95
N PRO A 302 9.61 -22.82 23.34
CA PRO A 302 8.16 -22.97 23.29
C PRO A 302 7.78 -24.17 22.41
N GLY A 303 6.74 -24.89 22.80
CA GLY A 303 6.16 -25.94 21.98
C GLY A 303 5.25 -25.34 20.91
N CYS A 304 5.21 -25.96 19.73
CA CYS A 304 4.43 -25.52 18.59
C CYS A 304 4.25 -26.72 17.64
N ASP A 305 3.04 -27.00 17.18
CA ASP A 305 2.77 -28.10 16.24
C ASP A 305 2.62 -27.60 14.80
N PHE A 306 2.25 -26.34 14.61
CA PHE A 306 2.15 -25.68 13.31
C PHE A 306 2.38 -24.17 13.44
N LEU A 307 2.80 -23.53 12.37
CA LEU A 307 2.89 -22.08 12.28
C LEU A 307 1.79 -21.52 11.38
N GLY A 308 1.06 -20.54 11.90
CA GLY A 308 0.23 -19.68 11.08
C GLY A 308 1.07 -18.54 10.51
N LEU A 309 1.02 -18.35 9.21
CA LEU A 309 1.67 -17.28 8.49
C LEU A 309 0.61 -16.31 7.96
N ASN A 310 0.60 -15.09 8.47
CA ASN A 310 -0.12 -13.99 7.85
C ASN A 310 0.87 -13.24 6.94
N TYR A 311 0.64 -13.29 5.63
CA TYR A 311 1.53 -12.66 4.66
C TYR A 311 0.73 -11.74 3.73
N TYR A 312 1.11 -10.47 3.73
CA TYR A 312 0.51 -9.46 2.86
C TYR A 312 1.54 -8.90 1.88
N SER A 313 2.68 -8.43 2.40
CA SER A 313 3.76 -7.83 1.62
C SER A 313 5.03 -7.60 2.46
N ARG A 314 5.94 -6.76 1.97
CA ARG A 314 7.09 -6.17 2.64
C ARG A 314 6.90 -4.66 2.82
N GLY A 315 7.62 -4.09 3.79
CA GLY A 315 7.70 -2.65 4.03
C GLY A 315 8.91 -2.03 3.33
N VAL A 316 8.69 -1.34 2.21
CA VAL A 316 9.74 -0.52 1.57
C VAL A 316 9.65 0.89 2.15
N MET A 317 10.73 1.37 2.77
CA MET A 317 10.77 2.71 3.37
C MET A 317 11.57 3.69 2.51
N ASP A 318 11.02 4.86 2.22
CA ASP A 318 11.79 5.93 1.58
C ASP A 318 12.69 6.67 2.59
N TRP A 319 13.46 7.66 2.09
CA TRP A 319 14.31 8.48 2.94
C TRP A 319 13.55 9.25 4.02
N LYS A 320 12.23 9.47 3.87
CA LYS A 320 11.39 10.10 4.91
C LYS A 320 10.80 9.09 5.89
N LEU A 321 11.26 7.83 5.86
CA LEU A 321 10.67 6.72 6.61
C LEU A 321 9.17 6.55 6.33
N SER A 322 8.72 6.97 5.16
CA SER A 322 7.35 6.79 4.71
C SER A 322 7.24 5.48 3.93
N PRO A 323 6.13 4.74 4.07
CA PRO A 323 5.89 3.56 3.25
C PRO A 323 5.92 3.92 1.76
N SER A 324 6.57 3.06 0.98
CA SER A 324 6.82 3.24 -0.44
C SER A 324 6.80 1.90 -1.16
N CYS A 325 7.12 1.94 -2.45
CA CYS A 325 7.37 0.75 -3.26
C CYS A 325 8.61 1.00 -4.13
N ASN A 326 9.24 -0.08 -4.57
CA ASN A 326 10.35 -0.03 -5.53
C ASN A 326 9.83 0.18 -6.96
N HIS A 327 10.74 0.52 -7.87
CA HIS A 327 10.39 0.75 -9.27
C HIS A 327 9.79 -0.52 -9.90
N GLY A 328 8.65 -0.38 -10.58
CA GLY A 328 7.91 -1.48 -11.21
C GLY A 328 6.90 -2.18 -10.29
N GLU A 329 6.88 -1.86 -8.99
CA GLU A 329 5.91 -2.44 -8.05
C GLU A 329 4.60 -1.65 -7.99
N THR A 330 3.49 -2.36 -7.84
CA THR A 330 2.16 -1.77 -7.69
C THR A 330 1.80 -1.60 -6.21
N MET A 331 1.60 -0.35 -5.78
CA MET A 331 1.06 -0.02 -4.45
C MET A 331 -0.42 -0.44 -4.34
N THR A 332 -0.81 -0.97 -3.18
CA THR A 332 -2.22 -1.30 -2.88
C THR A 332 -2.95 -0.10 -2.26
N ASP A 333 -4.24 -0.24 -1.89
CA ASP A 333 -4.93 0.83 -1.16
C ASP A 333 -4.38 0.96 0.27
N MET A 334 -3.79 -0.12 0.79
CA MET A 334 -2.93 -0.12 1.96
C MET A 334 -1.51 0.33 1.56
N PRO A 335 -0.73 0.92 2.48
CA PRO A 335 0.57 1.51 2.17
C PRO A 335 1.70 0.46 2.03
N TYR A 336 1.45 -0.62 1.27
CA TYR A 336 2.43 -1.62 0.87
C TYR A 336 2.13 -2.14 -0.55
N ALA A 337 3.16 -2.63 -1.24
CA ALA A 337 3.07 -3.11 -2.61
C ALA A 337 2.56 -4.54 -2.72
N LEU A 338 2.18 -5.00 -3.91
CA LEU A 338 2.07 -6.43 -4.19
C LEU A 338 3.48 -7.04 -4.29
N TYR A 339 3.75 -8.10 -3.52
CA TYR A 339 5.06 -8.77 -3.53
C TYR A 339 4.91 -10.30 -3.39
N PRO A 340 4.56 -11.01 -4.47
CA PRO A 340 4.30 -12.45 -4.42
C PRO A 340 5.53 -13.28 -4.01
N GLU A 341 6.72 -12.94 -4.46
CA GLU A 341 7.95 -13.70 -4.20
C GLU A 341 8.27 -13.77 -2.69
N GLY A 342 7.91 -12.73 -1.94
CA GLY A 342 8.11 -12.70 -0.50
C GLY A 342 7.29 -13.75 0.26
N LEU A 343 6.21 -14.31 -0.32
CA LEU A 343 5.47 -15.41 0.28
C LEU A 343 6.35 -16.66 0.38
N THR A 344 7.04 -17.00 -0.72
CA THR A 344 7.98 -18.13 -0.76
C THR A 344 9.15 -17.89 0.21
N LEU A 345 9.66 -16.65 0.29
CA LEU A 345 10.73 -16.29 1.22
C LEU A 345 10.28 -16.37 2.69
N ALA A 346 9.06 -15.95 2.99
CA ALA A 346 8.47 -16.05 4.33
C ALA A 346 8.34 -17.51 4.76
N VAL A 347 7.81 -18.36 3.88
CA VAL A 347 7.70 -19.81 4.13
C VAL A 347 9.07 -20.44 4.31
N HIS A 348 10.05 -20.09 3.47
CA HIS A 348 11.43 -20.57 3.62
C HIS A 348 12.00 -20.23 5.00
N HIS A 349 11.92 -18.96 5.41
CA HIS A 349 12.46 -18.53 6.70
C HIS A 349 11.76 -19.24 7.86
N MET A 350 10.43 -19.28 7.87
CA MET A 350 9.66 -19.93 8.94
C MET A 350 9.84 -21.46 8.98
N SER A 351 10.16 -22.10 7.84
CA SER A 351 10.38 -23.55 7.76
C SER A 351 11.54 -24.05 8.63
N GLN A 352 12.46 -23.16 9.03
CA GLN A 352 13.58 -23.46 9.92
C GLN A 352 13.13 -23.98 11.30
N LEU A 353 11.90 -23.64 11.73
CA LEU A 353 11.33 -24.15 12.98
C LEU A 353 10.90 -25.63 12.91
N GLY A 354 10.87 -26.22 11.71
CA GLY A 354 10.67 -27.65 11.51
C GLY A 354 9.23 -28.15 11.75
N VAL A 355 8.24 -27.25 11.67
CA VAL A 355 6.82 -27.54 11.83
C VAL A 355 6.04 -27.13 10.58
N PRO A 356 4.89 -27.77 10.28
CA PRO A 356 4.07 -27.41 9.13
C PRO A 356 3.58 -25.96 9.18
N ILE A 357 3.44 -25.35 8.01
CA ILE A 357 3.01 -23.96 7.84
C ILE A 357 1.63 -23.94 7.20
N TYR A 358 0.77 -23.05 7.70
CA TYR A 358 -0.51 -22.68 7.10
C TYR A 358 -0.48 -21.19 6.85
N ILE A 359 -0.78 -20.74 5.63
CA ILE A 359 -0.98 -19.32 5.39
C ILE A 359 -2.36 -18.97 5.92
N THR A 360 -2.41 -18.40 7.10
CA THR A 360 -3.65 -18.18 7.86
C THR A 360 -4.36 -16.89 7.48
N GLU A 361 -3.65 -15.94 6.87
CA GLU A 361 -4.21 -14.75 6.22
C GLU A 361 -3.33 -14.32 5.04
N THR A 362 -3.97 -14.03 3.91
CA THR A 362 -3.39 -13.21 2.83
C THR A 362 -4.53 -12.50 2.10
N GLY A 363 -4.29 -11.29 1.63
CA GLY A 363 -5.30 -10.54 0.90
C GLY A 363 -4.85 -9.15 0.51
N VAL A 364 -5.75 -8.38 -0.09
CA VAL A 364 -5.47 -6.99 -0.47
C VAL A 364 -6.69 -6.10 -0.26
N ALA A 365 -6.46 -4.93 0.32
CA ALA A 365 -7.39 -3.82 0.29
C ALA A 365 -7.43 -3.25 -1.13
N ASP A 366 -8.58 -3.41 -1.78
CA ASP A 366 -8.76 -2.98 -3.16
C ASP A 366 -10.24 -2.71 -3.43
N VAL A 367 -10.63 -1.44 -3.35
CA VAL A 367 -12.02 -1.02 -3.57
C VAL A 367 -12.50 -1.37 -4.99
N GLY A 368 -11.61 -1.24 -5.98
CA GLY A 368 -11.91 -1.43 -7.41
C GLY A 368 -11.94 -2.89 -7.87
N ASP A 369 -11.37 -3.81 -7.10
CA ASP A 369 -11.21 -5.23 -7.50
C ASP A 369 -10.34 -5.42 -8.75
N GLU A 370 -9.39 -4.51 -8.98
CA GLU A 370 -8.43 -4.54 -10.09
C GLU A 370 -7.14 -5.26 -9.73
N ARG A 371 -6.69 -5.10 -8.48
CA ARG A 371 -5.43 -5.66 -7.93
C ARG A 371 -5.67 -7.00 -7.26
N ARG A 372 -6.85 -7.21 -6.68
CA ARG A 372 -7.23 -8.46 -5.99
C ARG A 372 -7.12 -9.69 -6.89
N PRO A 373 -7.58 -9.69 -8.17
CA PRO A 373 -7.34 -10.81 -9.07
C PRO A 373 -5.85 -11.11 -9.30
N VAL A 374 -5.02 -10.07 -9.44
CA VAL A 374 -3.56 -10.21 -9.64
C VAL A 374 -2.91 -10.84 -8.41
N LEU A 375 -3.27 -10.39 -7.20
CA LEU A 375 -2.78 -11.00 -5.97
C LEU A 375 -3.17 -12.48 -5.90
N ILE A 376 -4.45 -12.80 -6.10
CA ILE A 376 -4.94 -14.18 -6.00
C ILE A 376 -4.17 -15.07 -6.96
N ASP A 377 -4.06 -14.68 -8.22
CA ASP A 377 -3.41 -15.52 -9.23
C ASP A 377 -1.92 -15.73 -8.93
N THR A 378 -1.20 -14.64 -8.65
CA THR A 378 0.25 -14.69 -8.40
C THR A 378 0.60 -15.40 -7.09
N TYR A 379 -0.17 -15.21 -6.01
CA TYR A 379 0.12 -15.83 -4.72
C TYR A 379 -0.20 -17.32 -4.74
N MET A 380 -1.27 -17.75 -5.43
CA MET A 380 -1.58 -19.18 -5.56
C MET A 380 -0.52 -19.91 -6.41
N GLN A 381 0.02 -19.26 -7.45
CA GLN A 381 1.19 -19.78 -8.18
C GLN A 381 2.44 -19.89 -7.29
N GLN A 382 2.69 -18.91 -6.41
CA GLN A 382 3.79 -18.97 -5.45
C GLN A 382 3.60 -20.10 -4.43
N ILE A 383 2.37 -20.40 -4.02
CA ILE A 383 2.07 -21.56 -3.16
C ILE A 383 2.43 -22.87 -3.87
N GLU A 384 2.03 -23.06 -5.13
CA GLU A 384 2.41 -24.25 -5.90
C GLU A 384 3.93 -24.36 -6.02
N LYS A 385 4.62 -23.26 -6.32
CA LYS A 385 6.08 -23.19 -6.40
C LYS A 385 6.75 -23.56 -5.07
N THR A 386 6.23 -23.02 -3.97
CA THR A 386 6.72 -23.26 -2.61
C THR A 386 6.59 -24.73 -2.23
N VAL A 387 5.42 -25.34 -2.49
CA VAL A 387 5.22 -26.78 -2.28
C VAL A 387 6.14 -27.61 -3.18
N ALA A 388 6.32 -27.22 -4.45
CA ALA A 388 7.21 -27.90 -5.38
C ALA A 388 8.69 -27.85 -4.95
N MET A 389 9.13 -26.74 -4.32
CA MET A 389 10.45 -26.62 -3.68
C MET A 389 10.60 -27.51 -2.45
N GLY A 390 9.48 -27.99 -1.91
CA GLY A 390 9.46 -29.04 -0.91
C GLY A 390 9.29 -28.57 0.52
N TYR A 391 8.84 -27.33 0.72
CA TYR A 391 8.42 -26.81 2.02
C TYR A 391 7.12 -27.47 2.48
N ASP A 392 6.96 -27.68 3.78
CA ASP A 392 5.76 -28.26 4.40
C ASP A 392 4.66 -27.19 4.58
N LEU A 393 4.12 -26.73 3.45
CA LEU A 393 3.00 -25.80 3.38
C LEU A 393 1.71 -26.60 3.18
N ARG A 394 0.75 -26.48 4.11
CA ARG A 394 -0.44 -27.35 4.18
C ARG A 394 -1.78 -26.66 3.95
N GLY A 395 -1.82 -25.33 3.91
CA GLY A 395 -3.04 -24.62 3.57
C GLY A 395 -2.91 -23.12 3.38
N ILE A 396 -4.00 -22.53 2.88
CA ILE A 396 -4.18 -21.11 2.57
C ILE A 396 -5.58 -20.64 2.94
N MET A 397 -5.65 -19.55 3.71
CA MET A 397 -6.90 -18.90 4.08
C MET A 397 -6.88 -17.46 3.60
N TYR A 398 -7.81 -17.12 2.70
CA TYR A 398 -7.92 -15.78 2.16
C TYR A 398 -8.52 -14.83 3.21
N TRP A 399 -7.87 -13.67 3.36
CA TRP A 399 -8.31 -12.54 4.17
C TRP A 399 -8.97 -11.47 3.27
N THR A 400 -10.26 -11.23 3.36
CA THR A 400 -11.27 -11.85 4.24
C THR A 400 -12.51 -12.20 3.43
N LEU A 401 -13.46 -12.91 4.03
CA LEU A 401 -14.69 -13.31 3.36
C LEU A 401 -15.56 -12.09 3.00
N VAL A 402 -15.87 -11.22 3.96
CA VAL A 402 -16.74 -10.05 3.77
C VAL A 402 -16.00 -8.79 4.20
N ASP A 403 -16.25 -7.65 3.54
CA ASP A 403 -15.68 -6.38 3.99
C ASP A 403 -16.06 -6.13 5.45
N ASN A 404 -15.08 -5.76 6.26
CA ASN A 404 -15.20 -5.67 7.71
C ASN A 404 -14.63 -4.33 8.23
N PHE A 405 -14.61 -4.18 9.54
CA PHE A 405 -14.00 -3.03 10.20
C PHE A 405 -12.47 -3.25 10.30
N GLU A 406 -11.70 -2.50 9.51
CA GLU A 406 -10.24 -2.64 9.41
C GLU A 406 -9.51 -1.81 10.47
N TRP A 407 -9.81 -2.11 11.74
CA TRP A 407 -9.09 -1.58 12.90
C TRP A 407 -8.99 -0.04 12.89
N GLY A 408 -7.78 0.51 13.00
CA GLY A 408 -7.55 1.96 12.98
C GLY A 408 -8.02 2.67 11.70
N PHE A 409 -8.21 1.95 10.60
CA PHE A 409 -8.69 2.50 9.32
C PHE A 409 -10.22 2.52 9.18
N GLY A 410 -10.97 2.01 10.16
CA GLY A 410 -12.42 1.95 10.10
C GLY A 410 -12.92 1.15 8.89
N PHE A 411 -13.92 1.66 8.16
CA PHE A 411 -14.47 0.98 6.98
C PHE A 411 -13.85 1.44 5.65
N SER A 412 -12.71 2.14 5.70
CA SER A 412 -12.09 2.69 4.48
C SER A 412 -11.37 1.65 3.63
N MET A 413 -10.85 0.59 4.25
CA MET A 413 -10.12 -0.48 3.57
C MET A 413 -11.05 -1.65 3.28
N ARG A 414 -10.99 -2.19 2.05
CA ARG A 414 -11.91 -3.22 1.55
C ARG A 414 -11.16 -4.49 1.16
N PHE A 415 -11.02 -5.42 2.10
CA PHE A 415 -10.36 -6.71 1.88
C PHE A 415 -11.30 -7.83 1.41
N GLY A 416 -12.60 -7.69 1.68
CA GLY A 416 -13.57 -8.76 1.56
C GLY A 416 -13.72 -9.30 0.14
N MET A 417 -13.88 -10.60 0.02
CA MET A 417 -14.31 -11.22 -1.25
C MET A 417 -15.75 -10.84 -1.61
N PHE A 418 -16.58 -10.60 -0.59
CA PHE A 418 -17.91 -10.05 -0.70
C PHE A 418 -17.92 -8.60 -0.24
N ARG A 419 -18.47 -7.72 -1.08
CA ARG A 419 -18.68 -6.31 -0.78
C ARG A 419 -19.81 -6.16 0.22
N TRP A 420 -19.55 -5.36 1.24
CA TRP A 420 -20.53 -4.92 2.22
C TRP A 420 -20.32 -3.44 2.56
N GLU A 421 -21.40 -2.72 2.80
CA GLU A 421 -21.40 -1.29 3.13
C GLU A 421 -22.15 -1.03 4.43
N ASN A 422 -21.66 -0.05 5.19
CA ASN A 422 -22.31 0.40 6.42
C ASN A 422 -23.36 1.47 6.09
N ASP A 423 -24.39 1.08 5.32
CA ASP A 423 -25.53 1.92 4.93
C ASP A 423 -26.87 1.44 5.54
N GLY A 424 -26.79 0.50 6.48
CA GLY A 424 -27.93 -0.22 7.05
C GLY A 424 -28.33 -1.48 6.28
N SER A 425 -27.81 -1.68 5.07
CA SER A 425 -27.96 -2.92 4.32
C SER A 425 -27.03 -4.00 4.89
N GLN A 426 -27.54 -5.23 4.97
CA GLN A 426 -26.75 -6.41 5.28
C GLN A 426 -26.45 -7.24 4.03
N LYS A 427 -26.60 -6.66 2.83
CA LYS A 427 -26.39 -7.36 1.56
C LYS A 427 -24.90 -7.61 1.31
N ARG A 428 -24.55 -8.86 1.00
CA ARG A 428 -23.23 -9.27 0.50
C ARG A 428 -23.27 -9.33 -1.03
N ILE A 429 -22.35 -8.63 -1.70
CA ILE A 429 -22.24 -8.64 -3.16
C ILE A 429 -20.90 -9.25 -3.56
N ALA A 430 -20.93 -10.40 -4.26
CA ALA A 430 -19.70 -11.05 -4.71
C ALA A 430 -18.89 -10.13 -5.64
N ARG A 431 -17.58 -10.05 -5.41
CA ARG A 431 -16.64 -9.38 -6.32
C ARG A 431 -16.30 -10.26 -7.51
N LYS A 432 -15.74 -9.69 -8.58
CA LYS A 432 -15.36 -10.44 -9.79
C LYS A 432 -14.26 -11.45 -9.46
N SER A 433 -13.35 -11.08 -8.57
CA SER A 433 -12.31 -11.96 -8.00
C SER A 433 -12.85 -13.20 -7.30
N ALA A 434 -14.11 -13.24 -6.84
CA ALA A 434 -14.68 -14.40 -6.15
C ALA A 434 -14.70 -15.64 -7.05
N ALA A 435 -15.09 -15.47 -8.32
CA ALA A 435 -15.08 -16.55 -9.30
C ALA A 435 -13.66 -17.03 -9.64
N LEU A 436 -12.65 -16.14 -9.58
CA LEU A 436 -11.25 -16.53 -9.76
C LEU A 436 -10.75 -17.35 -8.57
N LEU A 437 -11.02 -16.89 -7.34
CA LEU A 437 -10.63 -17.60 -6.12
C LEU A 437 -11.27 -18.98 -6.05
N GLN A 438 -12.55 -19.10 -6.41
CA GLN A 438 -13.25 -20.38 -6.48
C GLN A 438 -12.53 -21.38 -7.40
N ARG A 439 -12.18 -20.98 -8.62
CA ARG A 439 -11.42 -21.85 -9.55
C ARG A 439 -10.09 -22.30 -8.97
N TRP A 440 -9.43 -21.42 -8.22
CA TRP A 440 -8.20 -21.76 -7.51
C TRP A 440 -8.46 -22.76 -6.38
N TYR A 441 -9.51 -22.60 -5.58
CA TYR A 441 -9.85 -23.51 -4.48
C TYR A 441 -10.26 -24.90 -4.96
N GLU A 442 -10.95 -24.99 -6.10
CA GLU A 442 -11.29 -26.26 -6.74
C GLU A 442 -10.05 -26.99 -7.28
N ARG A 443 -9.04 -26.26 -7.75
CA ARG A 443 -7.85 -26.82 -8.43
C ARG A 443 -6.67 -27.10 -7.51
N LEU A 444 -6.40 -26.18 -6.58
CA LEU A 444 -5.14 -26.13 -5.82
C LEU A 444 -4.91 -27.37 -4.95
N PRO A 445 -5.90 -27.91 -4.21
CA PRO A 445 -5.68 -29.11 -3.40
C PRO A 445 -5.25 -30.33 -4.22
N GLY A 446 -5.90 -30.56 -5.36
CA GLY A 446 -5.54 -31.65 -6.28
C GLY A 446 -4.15 -31.46 -6.88
N ARG A 447 -3.79 -30.21 -7.23
CA ARG A 447 -2.47 -29.86 -7.77
C ARG A 447 -1.36 -30.07 -6.73
N VAL A 448 -1.57 -29.63 -5.50
CA VAL A 448 -0.62 -29.86 -4.40
C VAL A 448 -0.42 -31.35 -4.15
N ALA A 449 -1.48 -32.15 -4.11
CA ALA A 449 -1.39 -33.60 -3.96
C ALA A 449 -0.61 -34.27 -5.10
N GLU A 450 -0.75 -33.80 -6.34
CA GLU A 450 0.05 -34.25 -7.48
C GLU A 450 1.54 -33.91 -7.33
N LEU A 451 1.86 -32.69 -6.90
CA LEU A 451 3.24 -32.25 -6.65
C LEU A 451 3.93 -33.09 -5.58
N LEU A 452 3.25 -33.37 -4.47
CA LEU A 452 3.76 -34.20 -3.38
C LEU A 452 4.02 -35.65 -3.84
N ARG A 453 3.07 -36.28 -4.54
CA ARG A 453 3.24 -37.63 -5.11
C ARG A 453 4.40 -37.70 -6.12
N THR A 454 4.55 -36.68 -6.96
CA THR A 454 5.65 -36.60 -7.93
C THR A 454 7.02 -36.54 -7.24
N ARG A 455 7.10 -35.79 -6.12
CA ARG A 455 8.32 -35.69 -5.31
C ARG A 455 8.66 -37.01 -4.62
N GLU A 456 7.69 -37.71 -4.05
CA GLU A 456 7.89 -39.03 -3.45
C GLU A 456 8.41 -40.04 -4.47
N ARG A 457 7.85 -40.04 -5.69
CA ARG A 457 8.31 -40.88 -6.80
C ARG A 457 9.73 -40.53 -7.28
N ARG A 458 10.15 -39.27 -7.20
CA ARG A 458 11.52 -38.84 -7.50
C ARG A 458 12.48 -39.30 -6.40
N ARG A 459 12.16 -39.03 -5.13
CA ARG A 459 12.93 -39.53 -3.97
C ARG A 459 13.09 -41.04 -3.97
N GLY A 460 12.04 -41.79 -4.32
CA GLY A 460 12.11 -43.25 -4.44
C GLY A 460 12.96 -43.73 -5.63
N ARG A 461 13.05 -42.95 -6.72
CA ARG A 461 13.95 -43.23 -7.85
C ARG A 461 15.39 -42.85 -7.54
N ASP A 462 15.61 -41.71 -6.89
CA ASP A 462 16.92 -41.22 -6.51
C ASP A 462 17.55 -42.12 -5.43
N ALA A 463 16.76 -42.65 -4.48
CA ALA A 463 17.22 -43.64 -3.51
C ALA A 463 17.60 -45.01 -4.13
N VAL A 464 17.08 -45.33 -5.32
CA VAL A 464 17.45 -46.53 -6.10
C VAL A 464 18.64 -46.21 -7.04
N GLY A 465 18.78 -44.95 -7.46
CA GLY A 465 19.88 -44.44 -8.30
C GLY A 465 21.14 -44.03 -7.53
N GLU A 466 21.06 -43.77 -6.23
CA GLU A 466 22.20 -43.40 -5.36
C GLU A 466 23.24 -44.52 -5.18
N ALA A 467 22.96 -45.74 -5.66
CA ALA A 467 23.94 -46.82 -5.71
C ALA A 467 24.89 -46.75 -6.93
N ALA A 468 24.68 -45.85 -7.89
CA ALA A 468 25.47 -45.83 -9.12
C ALA A 468 25.55 -44.44 -9.78
N VAL A 469 26.22 -43.47 -9.14
CA VAL A 469 26.92 -42.40 -9.86
C VAL A 469 28.22 -42.07 -9.13
N GLU A 470 29.32 -42.53 -9.73
CA GLU A 470 30.68 -42.13 -9.41
C GLU A 470 30.81 -40.63 -9.70
N MET A 471 31.12 -39.84 -8.67
CA MET A 471 31.26 -38.40 -8.72
C MET A 471 32.62 -38.07 -9.37
N GLU A 472 32.63 -37.46 -10.57
CA GLU A 472 33.85 -36.86 -11.11
C GLU A 472 34.38 -35.83 -10.10
N LEU A 473 35.56 -36.11 -9.54
CA LEU A 473 36.24 -35.25 -8.59
C LEU A 473 36.66 -33.95 -9.32
N LEU A 474 35.99 -32.84 -8.97
CA LEU A 474 36.42 -31.50 -9.37
C LEU A 474 37.84 -31.23 -8.85
N PRO A 475 38.68 -30.47 -9.60
CA PRO A 475 40.08 -30.25 -9.24
C PRO A 475 40.21 -29.42 -7.97
N VAL A 476 41.09 -29.86 -7.06
CA VAL A 476 41.52 -29.12 -5.88
C VAL A 476 42.73 -28.27 -6.26
N TRP A 477 42.71 -26.97 -5.98
CA TRP A 477 43.74 -26.04 -6.42
C TRP A 477 44.95 -26.00 -5.48
N THR A 478 46.15 -25.89 -6.04
CA THR A 478 47.40 -25.55 -5.33
C THR A 478 47.89 -24.19 -5.80
N PRO A 479 48.71 -23.45 -5.04
CA PRO A 479 49.27 -22.18 -5.49
C PRO A 479 50.06 -22.28 -6.81
N ALA A 480 50.63 -23.46 -7.09
CA ALA A 480 51.35 -23.76 -8.32
C ALA A 480 50.39 -24.02 -9.50
N SER A 481 49.29 -24.73 -9.27
CA SER A 481 48.32 -25.12 -10.31
C SER A 481 47.23 -24.08 -10.56
N PHE A 482 46.97 -23.17 -9.62
CA PHE A 482 46.01 -22.09 -9.80
C PHE A 482 46.50 -21.14 -10.92
N PRO A 483 45.62 -20.71 -11.85
CA PRO A 483 46.04 -19.91 -12.99
C PRO A 483 46.72 -18.61 -12.60
N ASP A 484 47.67 -18.21 -13.42
CA ASP A 484 48.44 -16.98 -13.22
C ASP A 484 47.87 -15.88 -14.11
N ILE A 485 47.42 -14.78 -13.50
CA ILE A 485 46.85 -13.64 -14.24
C ILE A 485 47.85 -13.01 -15.22
N ASN A 486 49.15 -13.23 -15.03
CA ASN A 486 50.23 -12.75 -15.89
C ASN A 486 50.94 -13.89 -16.68
N GLY A 487 50.49 -15.14 -16.57
CA GLY A 487 51.16 -16.32 -17.12
C GLY A 487 50.60 -16.87 -18.44
N PRO A 488 51.12 -18.01 -18.93
CA PRO A 488 50.67 -18.63 -20.18
C PRO A 488 49.19 -19.05 -20.08
N GLY A 489 48.37 -18.61 -21.03
CA GLY A 489 46.90 -18.78 -21.00
C GLY A 489 46.14 -17.56 -20.48
N GLY A 490 46.83 -16.63 -19.80
CA GLY A 490 46.34 -15.29 -19.47
C GLY A 490 44.93 -15.22 -18.88
N PRO A 491 44.15 -14.18 -19.21
CA PRO A 491 42.77 -14.02 -18.75
C PRO A 491 41.85 -15.19 -19.11
N ALA A 492 42.11 -15.91 -20.21
CA ALA A 492 41.31 -17.07 -20.60
C ALA A 492 41.41 -18.22 -19.58
N ALA A 493 42.60 -18.48 -19.02
CA ALA A 493 42.80 -19.49 -17.97
C ALA A 493 42.11 -19.12 -16.64
N CYS A 494 41.86 -17.84 -16.42
CA CYS A 494 41.15 -17.28 -15.26
C CYS A 494 39.63 -17.18 -15.46
N GLY A 495 39.09 -17.79 -16.53
CA GLY A 495 37.66 -17.75 -16.84
C GLY A 495 37.21 -16.40 -17.45
N ARG A 496 38.13 -15.67 -18.10
CA ARG A 496 37.93 -14.37 -18.78
C ARG A 496 38.43 -14.43 -20.24
N PRO A 497 37.85 -15.26 -21.11
CA PRO A 497 38.27 -15.33 -22.51
C PRO A 497 37.98 -14.01 -23.24
N GLY A 498 38.92 -13.53 -24.05
CA GLY A 498 38.76 -12.32 -24.87
C GLY A 498 39.08 -10.99 -24.18
N VAL A 499 39.67 -11.03 -22.98
CA VAL A 499 40.19 -9.85 -22.27
C VAL A 499 41.72 -9.83 -22.37
N ASP A 500 42.32 -8.66 -22.57
CA ASP A 500 43.79 -8.52 -22.73
C ASP A 500 44.55 -8.65 -21.39
N ARG A 501 43.99 -8.11 -20.30
CA ARG A 501 44.55 -8.18 -18.93
C ARG A 501 43.43 -8.28 -17.90
N THR A 502 43.63 -9.05 -16.84
CA THR A 502 42.67 -9.16 -15.73
C THR A 502 43.38 -9.20 -14.39
N ALA A 503 42.76 -8.64 -13.37
CA ALA A 503 43.15 -8.79 -11.96
C ALA A 503 42.19 -9.73 -11.18
N LEU A 504 41.25 -10.37 -11.88
CA LEU A 504 40.26 -11.29 -11.34
C LEU A 504 40.43 -12.69 -11.93
N CYS A 505 40.60 -13.70 -11.07
CA CYS A 505 40.72 -15.09 -11.48
C CYS A 505 39.64 -15.96 -10.84
N ASP A 506 38.77 -16.54 -11.69
CA ASP A 506 37.71 -17.47 -11.32
C ASP A 506 37.65 -18.62 -12.34
N PRO A 507 38.59 -19.59 -12.26
CA PRO A 507 38.65 -20.71 -13.19
C PRO A 507 37.49 -21.70 -13.03
N ASP A 508 36.86 -21.76 -11.86
CA ASP A 508 35.76 -22.68 -11.55
C ASP A 508 34.38 -22.13 -11.97
N GLY A 509 34.33 -20.89 -12.48
CA GLY A 509 33.10 -20.27 -12.97
C GLY A 509 32.07 -19.98 -11.87
N LEU A 510 32.53 -19.60 -10.67
CA LEU A 510 31.66 -19.27 -9.54
C LEU A 510 30.99 -17.91 -9.68
N LEU A 511 31.59 -16.99 -10.44
CA LEU A 511 31.04 -15.65 -10.68
C LEU A 511 30.36 -15.55 -12.04
N SER A 512 29.26 -14.80 -12.11
CA SER A 512 28.63 -14.48 -13.40
C SER A 512 29.50 -13.53 -14.24
N ALA A 513 29.36 -13.58 -15.57
CA ALA A 513 30.11 -12.68 -16.47
C ALA A 513 29.90 -11.20 -16.12
N LYS A 514 28.67 -10.83 -15.74
CA LYS A 514 28.32 -9.47 -15.30
C LYS A 514 29.06 -9.07 -14.02
N SER A 515 29.15 -9.98 -13.05
CA SER A 515 29.87 -9.73 -11.80
C SER A 515 31.36 -9.60 -12.05
N LYS A 516 31.92 -10.44 -12.92
CA LYS A 516 33.32 -10.35 -13.36
C LYS A 516 33.66 -9.00 -14.00
N ASP A 517 32.79 -8.49 -14.88
CA ASP A 517 32.97 -7.18 -15.50
C ASP A 517 32.87 -6.02 -14.49
N TYR A 518 31.92 -6.11 -13.55
CA TYR A 518 31.76 -5.09 -12.51
C TYR A 518 32.97 -5.05 -11.56
N VAL A 519 33.39 -6.21 -11.05
CA VAL A 519 34.54 -6.34 -10.14
C VAL A 519 35.81 -5.81 -10.81
N GLU A 520 36.05 -6.15 -12.08
CA GLU A 520 37.17 -5.61 -12.84
C GLU A 520 37.11 -4.08 -12.99
N GLY A 521 35.91 -3.54 -13.27
CA GLY A 521 35.69 -2.10 -13.35
C GLY A 521 36.06 -1.39 -12.04
N VAL A 522 35.68 -1.96 -10.90
CA VAL A 522 36.02 -1.42 -9.58
C VAL A 522 37.53 -1.51 -9.31
N ILE A 523 38.17 -2.65 -9.62
CA ILE A 523 39.62 -2.80 -9.47
C ILE A 523 40.39 -1.76 -10.29
N ASN A 524 39.95 -1.51 -11.54
CA ASN A 524 40.57 -0.51 -12.40
C ASN A 524 40.40 0.92 -11.88
N ALA A 525 39.23 1.24 -11.30
CA ALA A 525 38.98 2.53 -10.67
C ALA A 525 39.86 2.75 -9.42
N ILE A 526 40.04 1.71 -8.59
CA ILE A 526 40.96 1.75 -7.43
C ILE A 526 42.40 1.94 -7.88
N THR A 527 42.83 1.21 -8.91
CA THR A 527 44.19 1.27 -9.45
C THR A 527 44.50 2.64 -10.08
N SER A 528 43.52 3.25 -10.73
CA SER A 528 43.66 4.57 -11.38
C SER A 528 43.51 5.73 -10.39
N GLY A 529 42.92 5.49 -9.21
CA GLY A 529 42.60 6.54 -8.24
C GLY A 529 41.45 7.44 -8.70
N GLU A 530 40.45 6.86 -9.38
CA GLU A 530 39.23 7.59 -9.75
C GLU A 530 38.36 7.82 -8.51
N PRO A 531 37.83 9.04 -8.28
CA PRO A 531 36.95 9.32 -7.15
C PRO A 531 35.79 8.30 -7.06
N PRO A 532 35.52 7.71 -5.89
CA PRO A 532 35.98 8.13 -4.56
C PRO A 532 37.40 7.65 -4.17
N TYR A 533 38.04 6.76 -4.93
CA TYR A 533 39.33 6.20 -4.58
C TYR A 533 40.47 7.22 -4.69
N THR A 534 41.46 7.12 -3.81
CA THR A 534 42.59 8.06 -3.75
C THR A 534 43.91 7.39 -4.12
N GLN A 535 44.82 8.18 -4.68
CA GLN A 535 46.19 7.77 -4.91
C GLN A 535 47.00 7.95 -3.62
N ALA A 536 47.93 7.03 -3.36
CA ALA A 536 48.88 7.11 -2.25
C ALA A 536 50.28 7.50 -2.76
N SER A 537 51.06 8.14 -1.90
CA SER A 537 52.46 8.48 -2.21
C SER A 537 53.27 7.20 -2.39
N CYS A 538 53.94 7.11 -3.54
CA CYS A 538 54.76 5.98 -3.94
C CYS A 538 56.08 6.48 -4.54
N GLY A 539 57.10 6.63 -3.69
CA GLY A 539 58.35 7.30 -4.05
C GLY A 539 58.09 8.76 -4.44
N ASP A 540 58.54 9.17 -5.63
CA ASP A 540 58.34 10.52 -6.18
C ASP A 540 57.04 10.70 -6.98
N SER A 541 56.16 9.68 -7.01
CA SER A 541 54.89 9.71 -7.76
C SER A 541 53.69 9.32 -6.90
N MET A 542 52.49 9.71 -7.32
CA MET A 542 51.22 9.29 -6.69
C MET A 542 50.65 8.12 -7.49
N GLN A 543 50.33 7.01 -6.83
CA GLN A 543 49.78 5.81 -7.48
C GLN A 543 48.59 5.26 -6.70
N GLY A 544 47.59 4.73 -7.41
CA GLY A 544 46.47 4.01 -6.79
C GLY A 544 46.91 2.67 -6.20
N TYR A 545 46.08 2.11 -5.32
CA TYR A 545 46.32 0.77 -4.77
C TYR A 545 46.02 -0.31 -5.81
N GLN A 546 46.76 -1.41 -5.79
CA GLN A 546 46.54 -2.53 -6.72
C GLN A 546 45.78 -3.64 -6.01
N VAL A 547 44.61 -4.00 -6.52
CA VAL A 547 43.76 -5.06 -5.95
C VAL A 547 43.68 -6.23 -6.92
N ALA A 548 43.83 -7.45 -6.43
CA ALA A 548 43.59 -8.68 -7.20
C ALA A 548 42.66 -9.64 -6.44
N VAL A 549 41.89 -10.42 -7.18
CA VAL A 549 40.84 -11.30 -6.63
C VAL A 549 41.02 -12.72 -7.17
N ALA A 550 41.11 -13.70 -6.26
CA ALA A 550 41.16 -15.12 -6.55
C ALA A 550 39.93 -15.82 -5.97
N VAL A 551 39.15 -16.49 -6.81
CA VAL A 551 37.93 -17.20 -6.42
C VAL A 551 38.02 -18.65 -6.89
N MET A 552 37.71 -19.59 -6.01
CA MET A 552 37.76 -21.03 -6.30
C MET A 552 36.77 -21.82 -5.44
N ARG A 553 36.44 -23.04 -5.89
CA ARG A 553 35.63 -23.98 -5.13
C ARG A 553 36.40 -24.54 -3.95
N SER A 554 37.56 -25.17 -4.18
CA SER A 554 38.38 -25.77 -3.11
C SER A 554 39.88 -25.59 -3.32
N LEU A 555 40.58 -25.29 -2.23
CA LEU A 555 42.04 -25.23 -2.14
C LEU A 555 42.60 -26.48 -1.46
N LEU A 556 43.83 -26.85 -1.79
CA LEU A 556 44.52 -27.96 -1.14
C LEU A 556 44.89 -27.59 0.29
N VAL A 557 44.30 -28.28 1.27
CA VAL A 557 44.68 -28.19 2.69
C VAL A 557 45.65 -29.33 3.02
N PRO A 558 46.94 -29.06 3.28
CA PRO A 558 47.91 -30.08 3.66
C PRO A 558 47.51 -30.82 4.93
N SER A 559 47.82 -32.12 5.00
CA SER A 559 47.47 -32.96 6.16
C SER A 559 48.12 -32.42 7.43
N GLY A 560 47.30 -32.08 8.43
CA GLY A 560 47.75 -31.55 9.72
C GLY A 560 47.73 -30.02 9.85
N GLN A 561 47.39 -29.28 8.79
CA GLN A 561 47.28 -27.81 8.81
C GLN A 561 45.81 -27.37 8.95
N ALA A 562 45.58 -26.25 9.66
CA ALA A 562 44.22 -25.69 9.73
C ALA A 562 43.83 -25.04 8.39
N PRO A 563 42.56 -25.14 7.94
CA PRO A 563 42.11 -24.54 6.67
C PRO A 563 42.41 -23.04 6.54
N GLY A 564 42.34 -22.28 7.63
CA GLY A 564 42.68 -20.86 7.64
C GLY A 564 44.18 -20.59 7.46
N GLU A 565 45.04 -21.45 8.00
CA GLU A 565 46.50 -21.35 7.80
C GLU A 565 46.88 -21.71 6.35
N ALA A 566 46.22 -22.72 5.78
CA ALA A 566 46.40 -23.10 4.39
C ALA A 566 45.95 -21.97 3.45
N ALA A 567 44.79 -21.35 3.70
CA ALA A 567 44.30 -20.20 2.92
C ALA A 567 45.21 -18.98 3.04
N ALA A 568 45.74 -18.69 4.22
CA ALA A 568 46.69 -17.59 4.45
C ALA A 568 47.98 -17.79 3.64
N GLN A 569 48.54 -19.00 3.68
CA GLN A 569 49.72 -19.36 2.90
C GLN A 569 49.44 -19.27 1.40
N PHE A 570 48.30 -19.80 0.95
CA PHE A 570 47.86 -19.76 -0.43
C PHE A 570 47.77 -18.32 -0.95
N ALA A 571 47.11 -17.43 -0.20
CA ALA A 571 46.98 -16.02 -0.54
C ALA A 571 48.35 -15.31 -0.59
N LYS A 572 49.27 -15.65 0.32
CA LYS A 572 50.62 -15.06 0.34
C LYS A 572 51.46 -15.46 -0.88
N GLU A 573 51.41 -16.74 -1.24
CA GLU A 573 52.11 -17.27 -2.41
C GLU A 573 51.54 -16.69 -3.71
N LEU A 574 50.21 -16.59 -3.84
CA LEU A 574 49.57 -15.94 -4.98
C LEU A 574 49.91 -14.45 -5.08
N HIS A 575 49.85 -13.70 -3.97
CA HIS A 575 50.16 -12.26 -3.96
C HIS A 575 51.58 -12.02 -4.47
N THR A 576 52.54 -12.87 -4.05
CA THR A 576 53.94 -12.79 -4.50
C THR A 576 54.09 -13.20 -5.97
N ARG A 577 53.48 -14.32 -6.37
CA ARG A 577 53.59 -14.87 -7.73
C ARG A 577 52.97 -13.94 -8.78
N TRP A 578 51.78 -13.42 -8.50
CA TRP A 578 51.08 -12.48 -9.37
C TRP A 578 51.72 -11.09 -9.36
N GLY A 579 52.61 -10.79 -8.41
CA GLY A 579 53.28 -9.50 -8.30
C GLY A 579 52.31 -8.35 -8.07
N VAL A 580 51.30 -8.56 -7.21
CA VAL A 580 50.26 -7.55 -6.92
C VAL A 580 50.87 -6.43 -6.07
N GLY A 581 50.85 -5.20 -6.57
CA GLY A 581 51.44 -4.04 -5.92
C GLY A 581 52.82 -3.64 -6.45
N ASP A 582 53.14 -2.35 -6.35
CA ASP A 582 54.45 -1.81 -6.69
C ASP A 582 55.49 -2.18 -5.63
N LYS A 583 56.67 -2.65 -6.05
CA LYS A 583 57.76 -3.11 -5.16
C LYS A 583 58.36 -2.01 -4.29
N ALA A 584 58.31 -0.74 -4.72
CA ALA A 584 58.84 0.38 -3.95
C ALA A 584 57.92 0.75 -2.77
N CYS A 585 56.62 0.46 -2.90
CA CYS A 585 55.59 1.03 -2.03
C CYS A 585 54.72 -0.02 -1.35
N ASN A 586 54.75 -1.28 -1.81
CA ASN A 586 54.00 -2.42 -1.30
C ASN A 586 52.50 -2.12 -1.11
N ASN A 587 51.88 -1.50 -2.13
CA ASN A 587 50.48 -1.05 -2.14
C ASN A 587 49.49 -2.11 -2.70
N GLY A 588 49.89 -3.38 -2.71
CA GLY A 588 49.07 -4.49 -3.22
C GLY A 588 48.10 -5.06 -2.19
N VAL A 589 46.93 -5.49 -2.64
CA VAL A 589 45.92 -6.22 -1.85
C VAL A 589 45.41 -7.42 -2.66
N LEU A 590 45.48 -8.62 -2.09
CA LEU A 590 44.90 -9.83 -2.68
C LEU A 590 43.73 -10.31 -1.83
N PHE A 591 42.55 -10.42 -2.45
CA PHE A 591 41.36 -11.06 -1.87
C PHE A 591 41.24 -12.51 -2.38
N LEU A 592 41.17 -13.46 -1.45
CA LEU A 592 41.01 -14.89 -1.73
C LEU A 592 39.68 -15.39 -1.17
N LEU A 593 38.87 -16.04 -2.01
CA LEU A 593 37.65 -16.76 -1.62
C LEU A 593 37.73 -18.23 -2.05
N SER A 594 37.64 -19.12 -1.07
CA SER A 594 37.47 -20.57 -1.28
C SER A 594 36.16 -21.03 -0.63
N VAL A 595 35.22 -21.46 -1.47
CA VAL A 595 33.82 -21.66 -1.10
C VAL A 595 33.61 -22.94 -0.28
N ASP A 596 34.10 -24.07 -0.76
CA ASP A 596 33.88 -25.38 -0.14
C ASP A 596 34.70 -25.53 1.16
N ASP A 597 35.87 -24.89 1.22
CA ASP A 597 36.72 -24.85 2.41
C ASP A 597 36.28 -23.76 3.42
N ARG A 598 35.28 -22.94 3.05
CA ARG A 598 34.73 -21.82 3.84
C ARG A 598 35.82 -20.84 4.30
N GLN A 599 36.78 -20.56 3.43
CA GLN A 599 37.88 -19.65 3.72
C GLN A 599 37.75 -18.36 2.93
N VAL A 600 37.91 -17.24 3.64
CA VAL A 600 38.11 -15.91 3.05
C VAL A 600 39.38 -15.36 3.65
N TYR A 601 40.28 -14.84 2.81
CA TYR A 601 41.53 -14.26 3.27
C TYR A 601 41.87 -13.01 2.46
N ILE A 602 42.35 -11.96 3.14
CA ILE A 602 42.82 -10.73 2.51
C ILE A 602 44.29 -10.57 2.88
N ASN A 603 45.17 -10.63 1.89
CA ASN A 603 46.60 -10.44 2.08
C ASN A 603 47.01 -9.05 1.61
N THR A 604 47.61 -8.23 2.47
CA THR A 604 48.00 -6.85 2.18
C THR A 604 49.52 -6.68 2.15
N GLY A 605 50.02 -5.86 1.22
CA GLY A 605 51.40 -5.38 1.24
C GLY A 605 51.60 -4.34 2.35
N THR A 606 52.84 -4.12 2.79
CA THR A 606 53.13 -3.24 3.94
C THR A 606 52.68 -1.78 3.75
N GLY A 607 52.56 -1.30 2.51
CA GLY A 607 52.03 0.02 2.20
C GLY A 607 50.51 0.08 2.27
N ALA A 608 49.83 -0.97 1.80
CA ALA A 608 48.37 -1.10 1.90
C ALA A 608 47.89 -1.41 3.32
N ALA A 609 48.70 -2.13 4.12
CA ALA A 609 48.36 -2.50 5.50
C ALA A 609 48.14 -1.30 6.44
N ARG A 610 48.73 -0.14 6.12
CA ARG A 610 48.49 1.12 6.88
C ARG A 610 47.07 1.66 6.67
N ALA A 611 46.51 1.46 5.48
CA ALA A 611 45.16 1.91 5.13
C ALA A 611 44.11 0.81 5.35
N LEU A 612 44.51 -0.46 5.25
CA LEU A 612 43.67 -1.64 5.42
C LEU A 612 44.22 -2.53 6.54
N GLY A 613 43.99 -2.10 7.79
CA GLY A 613 44.39 -2.85 9.00
C GLY A 613 43.52 -4.08 9.27
N ASP A 614 43.97 -4.92 10.21
CA ASP A 614 43.30 -6.19 10.56
C ASP A 614 41.84 -5.99 11.03
N ASP A 615 41.56 -4.89 11.71
CA ASP A 615 40.22 -4.47 12.15
C ASP A 615 39.29 -4.23 10.95
N ARG A 616 39.77 -3.51 9.93
CA ARG A 616 39.02 -3.23 8.70
C ARG A 616 38.83 -4.50 7.86
N ILE A 617 39.83 -5.38 7.82
CA ILE A 617 39.73 -6.68 7.15
C ILE A 617 38.66 -7.54 7.83
N GLN A 618 38.60 -7.57 9.17
CA GLN A 618 37.55 -8.28 9.90
C GLN A 618 36.16 -7.71 9.60
N ASP A 619 36.03 -6.39 9.51
CA ASP A 619 34.77 -5.73 9.14
C ASP A 619 34.32 -6.11 7.73
N ILE A 620 35.22 -6.08 6.73
CA ILE A 620 34.93 -6.49 5.35
C ILE A 620 34.47 -7.96 5.31
N VAL A 621 35.18 -8.85 5.99
CA VAL A 621 34.82 -10.29 6.06
C VAL A 621 33.49 -10.49 6.79
N SER A 622 33.19 -9.69 7.82
CA SER A 622 31.91 -9.71 8.52
C SER A 622 30.76 -9.25 7.63
N ASP A 623 30.98 -8.22 6.81
CA ASP A 623 29.97 -7.60 5.95
C ASP A 623 29.58 -8.48 4.75
N ILE A 624 30.49 -9.31 4.24
CA ILE A 624 30.19 -10.27 3.16
C ILE A 624 29.73 -11.65 3.65
N ARG A 625 29.85 -11.92 4.95
CA ARG A 625 29.46 -13.21 5.56
C ARG A 625 27.99 -13.58 5.30
N PRO A 626 27.01 -12.66 5.32
CA PRO A 626 25.62 -12.98 4.98
C PRO A 626 25.45 -13.49 3.54
N GLN A 627 26.08 -12.85 2.57
CA GLN A 627 26.02 -13.20 1.15
C GLN A 627 26.68 -14.57 0.90
N LEU A 628 27.84 -14.82 1.54
CA LEU A 628 28.50 -16.12 1.50
C LEU A 628 27.62 -17.24 2.10
N ARG A 629 26.88 -16.96 3.18
CA ARG A 629 25.91 -17.92 3.76
C ARG A 629 24.71 -18.19 2.86
N ALA A 630 24.28 -17.17 2.11
CA ALA A 630 23.22 -17.25 1.12
C ALA A 630 23.67 -17.87 -0.22
N GLN A 631 24.95 -18.24 -0.36
CA GLN A 631 25.57 -18.70 -1.61
C GLN A 631 25.49 -17.66 -2.76
N GLU A 632 25.37 -16.38 -2.41
CA GLU A 632 25.36 -15.25 -3.36
C GLU A 632 26.81 -14.78 -3.61
N TYR A 633 27.61 -15.59 -4.30
CA TYR A 633 29.05 -15.32 -4.51
C TYR A 633 29.32 -14.04 -5.30
N ASP A 634 28.50 -13.75 -6.32
CA ASP A 634 28.53 -12.47 -7.05
C ASP A 634 28.46 -11.29 -6.08
N ALA A 635 27.39 -11.23 -5.28
CA ALA A 635 27.18 -10.13 -4.34
C ALA A 635 28.26 -10.05 -3.25
N ALA A 636 28.79 -11.20 -2.81
CA ALA A 636 29.86 -11.26 -1.82
C ALA A 636 31.18 -10.67 -2.35
N VAL A 637 31.60 -11.05 -3.56
CA VAL A 637 32.85 -10.57 -4.17
C VAL A 637 32.73 -9.11 -4.60
N GLU A 638 31.60 -8.71 -5.20
CA GLU A 638 31.33 -7.31 -5.53
C GLU A 638 31.43 -6.41 -4.31
N ARG A 639 30.80 -6.82 -3.20
CA ARG A 639 30.82 -6.07 -1.94
C ARG A 639 32.22 -6.02 -1.33
N ALA A 640 32.94 -7.15 -1.30
CA ALA A 640 34.28 -7.21 -0.75
C ALA A 640 35.23 -6.22 -1.44
N VAL A 641 35.22 -6.19 -2.77
CA VAL A 641 36.13 -5.36 -3.56
C VAL A 641 35.81 -3.87 -3.40
N VAL A 642 34.53 -3.51 -3.32
CA VAL A 642 34.11 -2.13 -3.04
C VAL A 642 34.54 -1.69 -1.63
N ASP A 643 34.30 -2.53 -0.62
CA ASP A 643 34.64 -2.20 0.77
C ASP A 643 36.16 -2.14 0.99
N ILE A 644 36.95 -2.97 0.29
CA ILE A 644 38.42 -2.85 0.21
C ILE A 644 38.80 -1.47 -0.36
N GLY A 645 38.23 -1.08 -1.50
CA GLY A 645 38.52 0.20 -2.14
C GLY A 645 38.23 1.42 -1.26
N LEU A 646 37.06 1.44 -0.60
CA LEU A 646 36.66 2.53 0.30
C LEU A 646 37.49 2.56 1.60
N SER A 647 37.85 1.38 2.11
CA SER A 647 38.70 1.29 3.31
C SER A 647 40.11 1.84 3.05
N LEU A 648 40.64 1.67 1.84
CA LEU A 648 41.92 2.22 1.41
C LEU A 648 41.91 3.77 1.34
N GLU A 649 40.74 4.40 1.24
CA GLU A 649 40.55 5.87 1.29
C GLU A 649 40.50 6.42 2.73
N GLY A 650 40.33 5.56 3.75
CA GLY A 650 40.10 5.97 5.13
C GLY A 650 38.63 6.20 5.50
N GLY A 651 37.71 5.99 4.56
CA GLY A 651 36.27 6.12 4.75
C GLY A 651 35.61 4.81 5.18
N HIS A 652 35.65 4.47 6.48
CA HIS A 652 34.71 3.51 7.05
C HIS A 652 34.04 4.11 8.30
N PRO A 653 32.73 4.44 8.27
CA PRO A 653 32.08 5.02 9.43
C PRO A 653 31.52 3.94 10.36
N LYS A 654 32.25 3.64 11.45
CA LYS A 654 31.65 3.26 12.74
C LYS A 654 32.42 3.91 13.87
N GLY A 655 31.67 4.52 14.78
CA GLY A 655 32.14 5.56 15.67
C GLY A 655 32.93 5.07 16.86
N ASP A 656 33.91 5.88 17.22
CA ASP A 656 34.40 6.01 18.58
C ASP A 656 33.51 6.99 19.35
N GLY A 657 33.28 6.65 20.62
CA GLY A 657 32.41 7.41 21.50
C GLY A 657 33.04 8.71 21.92
N SER A 658 32.58 9.81 21.34
CA SER A 658 32.53 11.10 22.02
C SER A 658 31.26 11.83 21.60
N ILE A 659 30.42 12.13 22.59
CA ILE A 659 29.19 12.89 22.42
C ILE A 659 29.57 14.29 21.93
N ASP A 660 29.13 14.67 20.73
CA ASP A 660 28.87 16.08 20.45
C ASP A 660 27.71 16.27 19.45
N PHE A 661 26.84 17.22 19.78
CA PHE A 661 25.71 17.76 19.00
C PHE A 661 24.54 16.86 18.54
N PHE A 662 24.72 15.53 18.36
CA PHE A 662 23.68 14.67 17.75
C PHE A 662 22.49 14.28 18.65
N GLY A 663 22.63 14.34 19.97
CA GLY A 663 21.55 13.98 20.91
C GLY A 663 20.32 14.90 20.85
N VAL A 664 20.52 16.17 20.45
CA VAL A 664 19.45 17.18 20.38
C VAL A 664 18.72 17.14 19.02
N ALA A 665 19.42 16.73 17.95
CA ALA A 665 18.82 16.55 16.63
C ALA A 665 17.90 15.31 16.55
N PHE A 666 18.15 14.28 17.37
CA PHE A 666 17.44 13.00 17.32
C PHE A 666 16.01 13.05 17.91
N LEU A 667 15.79 13.88 18.94
CA LEU A 667 14.45 14.21 19.43
C LEU A 667 13.65 14.99 18.38
N GLY A 668 14.33 15.82 17.58
CA GLY A 668 13.74 16.56 16.45
C GLY A 668 13.29 15.65 15.32
N VAL A 669 14.04 14.60 14.97
CA VAL A 669 13.69 13.64 13.91
C VAL A 669 12.53 12.75 14.33
N PHE A 670 12.50 12.26 15.58
CA PHE A 670 11.34 11.53 16.11
C PHE A 670 10.10 12.44 16.19
N ALA A 671 10.20 13.66 16.72
CA ALA A 671 9.10 14.63 16.70
C ALA A 671 8.66 15.00 15.27
N PHE A 672 9.57 15.02 14.30
CA PHE A 672 9.27 15.31 12.89
C PHE A 672 8.64 14.13 12.15
N ILE A 673 9.03 12.88 12.43
CA ILE A 673 8.41 11.68 11.84
C ILE A 673 7.01 11.47 12.39
N PHE A 674 6.86 11.49 13.71
CA PHE A 674 5.56 11.33 14.38
C PHE A 674 4.68 12.56 14.18
N GLY A 675 5.26 13.76 14.17
CA GLY A 675 4.59 15.01 13.85
C GLY A 675 4.14 15.09 12.39
N ASN A 676 4.95 14.67 11.40
CA ASN A 676 4.53 14.63 9.99
C ASN A 676 3.52 13.52 9.71
N ALA A 677 3.63 12.36 10.36
CA ALA A 677 2.63 11.30 10.24
C ALA A 677 1.28 11.78 10.80
N ALA A 678 1.28 12.39 11.98
CA ALA A 678 0.11 13.02 12.57
C ALA A 678 -0.43 14.18 11.71
N PHE A 679 0.44 15.04 11.17
CA PHE A 679 0.06 16.18 10.34
C PHE A 679 -0.46 15.78 8.95
N LYS A 680 0.15 14.79 8.29
CA LYS A 680 -0.34 14.22 7.03
C LYS A 680 -1.66 13.49 7.24
N SER A 681 -1.80 12.73 8.34
CA SER A 681 -3.06 12.11 8.74
C SER A 681 -4.15 13.17 8.98
N LEU A 682 -3.83 14.25 9.69
CA LEU A 682 -4.69 15.42 9.91
C LEU A 682 -5.12 16.08 8.59
N ARG A 683 -4.20 16.27 7.64
CA ARG A 683 -4.48 16.89 6.34
C ARG A 683 -5.36 16.01 5.45
N LYS A 684 -5.08 14.70 5.42
CA LYS A 684 -5.87 13.70 4.67
C LYS A 684 -7.26 13.54 5.28
N LYS A 685 -7.37 13.54 6.62
CA LYS A 685 -8.65 13.55 7.36
C LYS A 685 -9.45 14.83 7.15
N ARG A 686 -8.81 16.00 7.09
CA ARG A 686 -9.49 17.27 6.72
C ARG A 686 -10.04 17.21 5.31
N GLN A 687 -9.25 16.78 4.32
CA GLN A 687 -9.70 16.64 2.94
C GLN A 687 -10.85 15.61 2.83
N HIS A 688 -10.74 14.47 3.52
CA HIS A 688 -11.80 13.45 3.52
C HIS A 688 -13.07 13.93 4.24
N SER A 689 -12.95 14.66 5.35
CA SER A 689 -14.08 15.30 6.04
C SER A 689 -14.79 16.32 5.15
N GLU A 690 -14.04 17.16 4.42
CA GLU A 690 -14.61 18.13 3.48
C GLU A 690 -15.33 17.43 2.33
N CYS A 691 -14.73 16.39 1.73
CA CYS A 691 -15.38 15.56 0.72
C CYS A 691 -16.63 14.85 1.25
N LYS A 692 -16.60 14.30 2.48
CA LYS A 692 -17.75 13.62 3.11
C LYS A 692 -18.88 14.60 3.44
N LYS A 693 -18.56 15.81 3.91
CA LYS A 693 -19.54 16.89 4.10
C LYS A 693 -20.18 17.28 2.78
N MET A 694 -19.37 17.42 1.71
CA MET A 694 -19.86 17.73 0.38
C MET A 694 -20.76 16.61 -0.17
N LEU A 695 -20.37 15.35 0.00
CA LEU A 695 -21.16 14.19 -0.42
C LEU A 695 -22.47 14.07 0.37
N ALA A 696 -22.44 14.33 1.69
CA ALA A 696 -23.63 14.33 2.54
C ALA A 696 -24.56 15.53 2.27
N LYS A 697 -23.99 16.66 1.83
CA LYS A 697 -24.76 17.80 1.31
C LYS A 697 -25.47 17.41 0.01
N LEU A 698 -24.73 16.83 -0.94
CA LEU A 698 -25.27 16.35 -2.22
C LEU A 698 -26.33 15.26 -2.04
N LYS A 699 -26.13 14.29 -1.14
CA LYS A 699 -27.14 13.27 -0.84
C LYS A 699 -28.39 13.87 -0.21
N ARG A 700 -28.25 14.80 0.74
CA ARG A 700 -29.40 15.54 1.31
C ARG A 700 -30.12 16.40 0.28
N GLU A 701 -29.39 17.06 -0.60
CA GLU A 701 -29.98 17.83 -1.72
C GLU A 701 -30.69 16.90 -2.70
N GLN A 702 -30.12 15.74 -3.02
CA GLN A 702 -30.75 14.72 -3.86
C GLN A 702 -32.01 14.12 -3.22
N GLU A 703 -32.01 13.95 -1.90
CA GLU A 703 -33.13 13.42 -1.13
C GLU A 703 -34.24 14.48 -0.94
N ASN A 704 -33.87 15.75 -0.74
CA ASN A 704 -34.77 16.90 -0.77
C ASN A 704 -35.40 17.11 -2.17
N LEU A 705 -34.64 16.87 -3.24
CA LEU A 705 -35.13 16.88 -4.62
C LEU A 705 -36.09 15.71 -4.89
N ARG A 706 -35.91 14.57 -4.23
CA ARG A 706 -36.82 13.41 -4.33
C ARG A 706 -38.09 13.58 -3.51
N SER A 707 -38.03 14.26 -2.37
CA SER A 707 -39.15 14.38 -1.42
C SER A 707 -40.17 15.48 -1.75
N HIS A 708 -40.02 16.20 -2.87
CA HIS A 708 -40.96 17.26 -3.32
C HIS A 708 -41.26 18.33 -2.24
N ALA A 709 -40.40 18.51 -1.25
CA ALA A 709 -40.52 19.60 -0.29
C ALA A 709 -39.87 20.86 -0.89
N TRP A 710 -40.70 21.67 -1.56
CA TRP A 710 -40.26 22.86 -2.30
C TRP A 710 -39.83 23.98 -1.34
N SER A 711 -38.52 24.26 -1.31
CA SER A 711 -37.98 25.57 -0.95
C SER A 711 -37.12 26.07 -2.10
N CYS A 712 -37.30 27.33 -2.50
CA CYS A 712 -36.56 27.98 -3.60
C CYS A 712 -35.06 27.63 -3.54
N PRO A 713 -34.44 27.10 -4.61
CA PRO A 713 -33.02 26.75 -4.58
C PRO A 713 -32.20 28.01 -4.26
N ALA A 714 -31.24 27.90 -3.35
CA ALA A 714 -30.40 29.03 -2.92
C ALA A 714 -29.46 29.52 -4.04
N SER A 715 -29.23 28.69 -5.06
CA SER A 715 -28.27 28.90 -6.14
C SER A 715 -28.83 28.64 -7.53
N CYS A 716 -28.27 29.33 -8.53
CA CYS A 716 -28.63 29.14 -9.93
C CYS A 716 -28.08 27.80 -10.46
N PRO A 717 -28.90 26.94 -11.12
CA PRO A 717 -28.44 25.64 -11.64
C PRO A 717 -27.40 25.70 -12.77
N ILE A 718 -27.28 26.86 -13.44
CA ILE A 718 -26.38 27.03 -14.60
C ILE A 718 -24.98 27.45 -14.14
N CYS A 719 -24.89 28.50 -13.32
CA CYS A 719 -23.60 29.02 -12.86
C CYS A 719 -23.20 28.53 -11.47
N LEU A 720 -24.11 27.87 -10.74
CA LEU A 720 -23.94 27.40 -9.36
C LEU A 720 -23.68 28.50 -8.33
N GLU A 721 -23.90 29.76 -8.70
CA GLU A 721 -23.78 30.91 -7.82
C GLU A 721 -25.08 31.16 -7.06
N ASP A 722 -24.98 31.55 -5.79
CA ASP A 722 -26.13 31.89 -4.95
C ASP A 722 -26.90 33.11 -5.50
N PHE A 723 -28.23 33.11 -5.37
CA PHE A 723 -29.04 34.26 -5.75
C PHE A 723 -28.75 35.44 -4.83
N SER A 724 -28.47 36.62 -5.40
CA SER A 724 -28.15 37.81 -4.61
C SER A 724 -29.43 38.47 -4.07
N VAL A 725 -30.10 37.82 -3.12
CA VAL A 725 -31.19 38.43 -2.34
C VAL A 725 -31.10 37.93 -0.89
N GLN A 726 -30.79 38.82 0.05
CA GLN A 726 -31.17 38.59 1.45
C GLN A 726 -32.68 38.78 1.58
N PRO A 727 -33.41 37.90 2.29
CA PRO A 727 -34.84 38.12 2.54
C PRO A 727 -35.06 39.37 3.42
N PRO A 728 -36.15 40.15 3.25
CA PRO A 728 -36.31 41.48 3.86
C PRO A 728 -36.55 41.52 5.38
N TRP A 729 -36.39 40.42 6.13
CA TRP A 729 -36.77 40.37 7.55
C TRP A 729 -35.63 40.66 8.54
N ARG A 730 -34.55 41.32 8.10
CA ARG A 730 -33.57 41.96 9.01
C ARG A 730 -33.24 43.38 8.56
N GLY A 731 -34.22 44.26 8.62
CA GLY A 731 -33.98 45.71 8.72
C GLY A 731 -33.58 46.07 10.15
N GLY A 732 -32.29 46.06 10.45
CA GLY A 732 -31.72 46.56 11.70
C GLY A 732 -30.64 47.59 11.38
N ASN A 733 -31.07 48.82 11.20
CA ASN A 733 -30.26 50.02 11.01
C ASN A 733 -29.10 50.09 12.01
N LYS A 734 -27.87 50.37 11.56
CA LYS A 734 -27.00 51.40 12.16
C LYS A 734 -25.69 51.58 11.37
N ASP A 735 -25.60 52.81 10.87
CA ASP A 735 -24.38 53.50 10.48
C ASP A 735 -23.28 53.48 11.55
N LYS A 736 -22.07 53.63 11.00
CA LYS A 736 -20.76 54.00 11.56
C LYS A 736 -20.77 54.74 12.91
N GLY A 737 -19.84 54.36 13.78
CA GLY A 737 -19.40 55.18 14.92
C GLY A 737 -18.26 54.53 15.69
N ARG A 738 -17.20 55.30 15.91
CA ARG A 738 -15.86 54.99 16.45
C ARG A 738 -15.86 55.06 17.99
N GLU A 739 -14.70 54.71 18.59
CA GLU A 739 -14.25 54.93 20.00
C GLU A 739 -14.47 53.73 20.96
N GLU A 740 -13.41 53.04 21.38
CA GLU A 740 -12.47 53.33 22.51
C GLU A 740 -13.05 52.97 23.91
N GLY A 741 -12.19 52.36 24.75
CA GLY A 741 -12.43 52.12 26.17
C GLY A 741 -12.70 50.65 26.52
N SER A 742 -11.75 49.92 27.12
CA SER A 742 -11.66 49.71 28.58
C SER A 742 -12.93 49.04 29.14
N GLY A 743 -12.90 47.79 29.58
CA GLY A 743 -12.23 47.37 30.80
C GLY A 743 -13.30 46.83 31.77
N ASP A 744 -12.91 45.83 32.54
CA ASP A 744 -13.53 45.41 33.80
C ASP A 744 -14.85 44.61 33.81
N SER A 745 -14.64 43.30 33.99
CA SER A 745 -14.97 42.54 35.21
C SER A 745 -16.41 42.08 35.52
N ALA A 746 -16.45 40.83 36.03
CA ALA A 746 -17.47 40.16 36.85
C ALA A 746 -18.84 39.89 36.16
N GLY A 747 -19.25 38.65 35.88
CA GLY A 747 -19.43 37.49 36.78
C GLY A 747 -20.85 37.48 37.38
N PRO A 748 -21.39 36.40 37.97
CA PRO A 748 -21.31 34.96 37.68
C PRO A 748 -22.73 34.30 37.69
N SER A 749 -22.77 32.97 37.84
CA SER A 749 -23.94 32.06 38.06
C SER A 749 -24.74 31.72 36.80
N GLY A 750 -24.99 30.48 36.41
CA GLY A 750 -25.19 29.19 37.09
C GLY A 750 -26.35 28.55 36.29
N GLY A 751 -26.53 27.27 36.01
CA GLY A 751 -25.92 25.98 36.32
C GLY A 751 -26.95 24.96 35.79
N GLY A 752 -26.50 23.79 35.34
CA GLY A 752 -27.31 22.57 35.32
C GLY A 752 -28.15 22.25 34.06
N GLY A 753 -27.71 21.21 33.35
CA GLY A 753 -28.57 20.16 32.76
C GLY A 753 -29.24 20.47 31.42
N ILE A 754 -29.73 19.54 30.60
CA ILE A 754 -29.83 18.06 30.62
C ILE A 754 -30.02 17.67 29.13
N ASP A 755 -29.77 16.41 28.84
CA ASP A 755 -30.16 15.60 27.67
C ASP A 755 -31.54 15.91 27.04
N ALA A 756 -31.71 15.54 25.77
CA ALA A 756 -32.57 14.41 25.37
C ALA A 756 -33.08 14.52 23.92
N GLU A 757 -33.20 13.33 23.33
CA GLU A 757 -33.78 13.00 22.04
C GLU A 757 -35.26 13.42 21.89
N ALA A 758 -35.69 13.69 20.66
CA ALA A 758 -37.04 13.39 20.20
C ALA A 758 -37.08 13.26 18.66
N GLY A 759 -37.70 12.17 18.18
CA GLY A 759 -37.92 11.85 16.78
C GLY A 759 -39.00 12.70 16.08
N PRO A 760 -39.43 12.33 14.86
CA PRO A 760 -40.25 13.19 14.02
C PRO A 760 -41.73 13.05 14.37
N SER A 761 -42.36 14.14 14.80
CA SER A 761 -43.83 14.26 14.81
C SER A 761 -44.28 15.26 13.75
N THR A 762 -45.08 14.76 12.82
CA THR A 762 -45.98 15.50 11.95
C THR A 762 -46.90 16.43 12.76
N SER A 763 -46.89 17.72 12.45
CA SER A 763 -48.06 18.61 12.31
C SER A 763 -47.62 20.07 12.40
N LEU A 764 -47.94 20.86 11.37
CA LEU A 764 -48.35 22.27 11.42
C LEU A 764 -48.30 22.82 9.99
N LEU A 765 -49.36 22.52 9.23
CA LEU A 765 -49.82 23.36 8.13
C LEU A 765 -50.70 24.47 8.71
N HIS A 766 -50.63 25.64 8.07
CA HIS A 766 -51.42 26.86 8.23
C HIS A 766 -50.96 27.90 9.27
N SER A 767 -50.20 28.90 8.79
CA SER A 767 -50.72 30.28 8.67
C SER A 767 -49.65 31.24 8.12
N SER A 768 -49.84 31.73 6.88
CA SER A 768 -49.57 33.10 6.40
C SER A 768 -49.49 33.14 4.86
N GLY A 769 -50.62 32.90 4.19
CA GLY A 769 -50.76 32.93 2.72
C GLY A 769 -51.30 34.27 2.21
N ALA A 770 -50.48 35.32 2.20
CA ALA A 770 -50.86 36.57 1.51
C ALA A 770 -49.67 37.35 0.95
N ALA A 771 -48.48 37.28 1.59
CA ALA A 771 -47.28 37.96 1.09
C ALA A 771 -46.58 37.21 -0.07
N SER A 772 -46.73 35.88 -0.16
CA SER A 772 -46.06 35.05 -1.18
C SER A 772 -46.64 35.18 -2.59
N ASP A 773 -47.94 35.45 -2.70
CA ASP A 773 -48.65 35.40 -3.97
C ASP A 773 -48.45 36.69 -4.78
N GLU A 774 -48.35 37.85 -4.11
CA GLU A 774 -47.95 39.11 -4.75
C GLU A 774 -46.49 39.08 -5.23
N GLU A 775 -45.59 38.46 -4.45
CA GLU A 775 -44.18 38.33 -4.80
C GLU A 775 -43.99 37.35 -5.97
N PHE A 776 -44.74 36.24 -5.97
CA PHE A 776 -44.80 35.29 -7.08
C PHE A 776 -45.40 35.90 -8.36
N ALA A 777 -46.44 36.75 -8.23
CA ALA A 777 -47.02 37.48 -9.35
C ALA A 777 -46.03 38.50 -9.95
N ARG A 778 -45.22 39.18 -9.11
CA ARG A 778 -44.14 40.09 -9.53
C ARG A 778 -43.00 39.35 -10.23
N MET A 779 -42.54 38.20 -9.71
CA MET A 779 -41.50 37.38 -10.31
C MET A 779 -41.93 36.79 -11.67
N SER A 780 -43.19 36.34 -11.76
CA SER A 780 -43.79 35.86 -13.02
C SER A 780 -43.99 36.99 -14.04
N ALA A 781 -44.31 38.22 -13.59
CA ALA A 781 -44.41 39.39 -14.46
C ALA A 781 -43.05 39.83 -15.02
N ALA A 782 -41.97 39.72 -14.24
CA ALA A 782 -40.60 39.99 -14.70
C ALA A 782 -40.14 38.98 -15.77
N GLY A 783 -40.46 37.69 -15.59
CA GLY A 783 -40.23 36.66 -16.62
C GLY A 783 -40.98 36.94 -17.92
N ARG A 784 -42.26 37.34 -17.84
CA ARG A 784 -43.06 37.76 -19.01
C ARG A 784 -42.51 39.02 -19.68
N ALA A 785 -41.95 39.96 -18.92
CA ALA A 785 -41.33 41.19 -19.45
C ALA A 785 -39.99 40.92 -20.16
N ALA A 786 -39.18 39.97 -19.67
CA ALA A 786 -37.95 39.54 -20.34
C ALA A 786 -38.25 38.87 -21.71
N VAL A 787 -39.27 38.01 -21.77
CA VAL A 787 -39.73 37.38 -23.01
C VAL A 787 -40.30 38.41 -24.01
N ARG A 788 -41.02 39.45 -23.54
CA ARG A 788 -41.48 40.57 -24.40
C ARG A 788 -40.31 41.38 -24.97
N ARG A 789 -39.24 41.63 -24.22
CA ARG A 789 -38.04 42.35 -24.69
C ARG A 789 -37.28 41.60 -25.79
N LEU A 790 -37.19 40.27 -25.68
CA LEU A 790 -36.64 39.41 -26.75
C LEU A 790 -37.49 39.46 -28.03
N ARG A 791 -38.83 39.50 -27.91
CA ARG A 791 -39.74 39.65 -29.07
C ARG A 791 -39.59 41.00 -29.78
N GLN A 792 -39.39 42.09 -29.02
CA GLN A 792 -39.14 43.41 -29.62
C GLN A 792 -37.80 43.48 -30.36
N ARG A 793 -36.75 42.79 -29.88
CA ARG A 793 -35.46 42.69 -30.60
C ARG A 793 -35.56 41.88 -31.89
N ARG A 794 -36.32 40.77 -31.92
CA ARG A 794 -36.54 39.99 -33.15
C ARG A 794 -37.46 40.70 -34.16
N ARG A 795 -38.50 41.41 -33.70
CA ARG A 795 -39.39 42.18 -34.60
C ARG A 795 -38.78 43.50 -35.13
N GLY A 796 -37.72 44.01 -34.50
CA GLY A 796 -36.98 45.18 -34.99
C GLY A 796 -35.94 44.87 -36.08
N GLY A 797 -35.70 43.59 -36.41
CA GLY A 797 -34.72 43.17 -37.43
C GLY A 797 -35.28 42.99 -38.84
N ASP A 798 -36.61 42.85 -39.01
CA ASP A 798 -37.22 42.42 -40.28
C ASP A 798 -38.18 43.46 -40.92
N ALA A 799 -38.04 44.74 -40.60
CA ALA A 799 -38.75 45.83 -41.30
C ALA A 799 -37.78 46.93 -41.75
N GLY A 800 -37.08 46.64 -42.84
CA GLY A 800 -36.18 47.57 -43.53
C GLY A 800 -35.73 46.99 -44.87
N GLY A 801 -36.69 46.70 -45.75
CA GLY A 801 -36.44 46.18 -47.08
C GLY A 801 -35.95 47.25 -48.07
N SER A 802 -34.98 46.82 -48.89
CA SER A 802 -34.66 47.25 -50.26
C SER A 802 -34.17 48.68 -50.53
N SER A 803 -32.92 48.81 -50.95
CA SER A 803 -32.57 49.27 -52.31
C SER A 803 -31.05 49.25 -52.55
N GLY A 804 -30.65 48.82 -53.75
CA GLY A 804 -29.50 49.42 -54.44
C GLY A 804 -28.11 48.80 -54.27
N ALA A 805 -27.77 47.92 -55.22
CA ALA A 805 -26.57 47.97 -56.06
C ALA A 805 -25.15 47.94 -55.43
N GLY A 806 -24.39 46.93 -55.85
CA GLY A 806 -23.17 47.18 -56.64
C GLY A 806 -21.83 47.29 -55.90
N GLY A 807 -21.03 46.21 -56.00
CA GLY A 807 -19.68 46.24 -56.58
C GLY A 807 -18.52 46.94 -55.86
N SER A 808 -17.43 46.18 -55.71
CA SER A 808 -16.00 46.60 -55.73
C SER A 808 -15.51 47.45 -54.54
N SER A 809 -14.27 47.43 -54.08
CA SER A 809 -13.04 46.66 -54.32
C SER A 809 -12.00 47.18 -53.29
N SER A 810 -11.02 46.35 -52.95
CA SER A 810 -9.62 46.71 -52.65
C SER A 810 -9.27 47.93 -51.77
N GLY A 811 -8.50 47.66 -50.71
CA GLY A 811 -7.08 48.00 -50.79
C GLY A 811 -6.45 48.79 -49.63
N TRP A 812 -5.29 48.25 -49.19
CA TRP A 812 -4.07 48.96 -48.77
C TRP A 812 -4.14 49.78 -47.46
N ALA A 813 -3.09 50.03 -46.69
CA ALA A 813 -1.72 49.55 -46.50
C ALA A 813 -1.13 50.46 -45.38
N ASP A 814 -0.09 49.97 -44.67
CA ASP A 814 1.01 50.72 -44.01
C ASP A 814 0.66 51.80 -42.94
N GLY A 815 1.45 52.10 -41.90
CA GLY A 815 2.81 51.78 -41.50
C GLY A 815 3.31 52.87 -40.51
N ALA A 816 4.45 52.59 -39.86
CA ALA A 816 5.40 53.51 -39.17
C ALA A 816 5.17 53.96 -37.70
N GLY A 817 6.21 53.71 -36.87
CA GLY A 817 6.47 54.25 -35.51
C GLY A 817 7.09 55.67 -35.52
N PRO A 818 8.04 56.10 -34.65
CA PRO A 818 8.81 55.41 -33.58
C PRO A 818 9.12 56.22 -32.26
N SER A 819 9.84 55.60 -31.31
CA SER A 819 10.75 56.16 -30.26
C SER A 819 10.17 57.07 -29.14
N THR A 820 10.51 56.93 -27.85
CA THR A 820 11.82 57.20 -27.23
C THR A 820 11.91 56.63 -25.79
N ALA A 821 13.14 56.57 -25.27
CA ALA A 821 13.58 55.99 -24.00
C ALA A 821 13.22 56.80 -22.74
N ALA A 822 13.12 56.11 -21.59
CA ALA A 822 13.83 56.40 -20.33
C ALA A 822 13.43 55.41 -19.23
N ALA A 823 14.40 54.75 -18.62
CA ALA A 823 14.25 53.98 -17.39
C ALA A 823 14.36 54.91 -16.17
N THR A 824 13.53 54.72 -15.14
CA THR A 824 13.95 54.39 -13.75
C THR A 824 12.80 54.52 -12.74
N THR A 825 12.64 53.43 -11.97
CA THR A 825 12.27 53.33 -10.53
C THR A 825 11.00 53.96 -9.94
N SER A 826 10.23 53.04 -9.33
CA SER A 826 9.47 53.13 -8.06
C SER A 826 8.12 53.84 -8.02
N GLY A 827 7.13 53.10 -7.50
CA GLY A 827 6.09 53.65 -6.62
C GLY A 827 4.65 53.48 -7.09
N GLY A 828 3.83 52.88 -6.23
CA GLY A 828 2.41 53.21 -6.13
C GLY A 828 1.48 52.38 -7.00
N GLY A 829 0.62 51.60 -6.36
CA GLY A 829 -0.48 50.91 -7.01
C GLY A 829 -1.52 51.87 -7.57
N ASP A 830 -2.21 51.39 -8.60
CA ASP A 830 -3.54 51.89 -8.90
C ASP A 830 -4.45 50.76 -9.38
N VAL A 831 -5.71 51.00 -9.10
CA VAL A 831 -6.88 50.15 -9.07
C VAL A 831 -7.31 49.75 -10.49
N GLY A 832 -7.30 48.46 -10.79
CA GLY A 832 -7.93 47.91 -11.99
C GLY A 832 -9.44 47.80 -11.83
N GLY A 833 -10.19 48.64 -12.56
CA GLY A 833 -11.64 48.68 -12.57
C GLY A 833 -12.30 47.37 -13.02
N GLY A 834 -13.21 46.85 -12.21
CA GLY A 834 -14.15 45.80 -12.60
C GLY A 834 -15.42 46.41 -13.18
N GLU A 835 -15.92 45.83 -14.27
CA GLU A 835 -17.26 46.10 -14.80
C GLU A 835 -18.33 45.95 -13.70
N PRO A 836 -19.41 46.76 -13.72
CA PRO A 836 -20.47 46.65 -12.73
C PRO A 836 -21.16 45.30 -12.86
N ARG A 837 -21.08 44.45 -11.82
CA ARG A 837 -21.81 43.18 -11.71
C ARG A 837 -23.31 43.43 -11.97
N LYS A 838 -23.83 42.99 -13.12
CA LYS A 838 -25.27 42.93 -13.38
C LYS A 838 -25.94 42.16 -12.22
N GLN A 839 -26.91 42.78 -11.54
CA GLN A 839 -27.64 42.16 -10.43
C GLN A 839 -28.20 40.79 -10.84
N ARG A 840 -27.90 39.75 -10.05
CA ARG A 840 -28.29 38.36 -10.33
C ARG A 840 -29.66 38.07 -9.71
N VAL A 841 -30.68 38.65 -10.31
CA VAL A 841 -32.07 38.47 -9.86
C VAL A 841 -32.56 37.07 -10.26
N PRO A 842 -33.22 36.32 -9.36
CA PRO A 842 -33.82 35.03 -9.71
C PRO A 842 -35.02 35.20 -10.66
N ILE A 843 -35.05 34.39 -11.72
CA ILE A 843 -36.15 34.29 -12.69
C ILE A 843 -36.66 32.86 -12.70
N THR A 844 -37.91 32.65 -12.32
CA THR A 844 -38.59 31.35 -12.35
C THR A 844 -39.38 31.19 -13.65
N LEU A 845 -39.12 30.13 -14.41
CA LEU A 845 -39.89 29.77 -15.60
C LEU A 845 -41.22 29.11 -15.21
N GLY A 846 -42.20 29.07 -16.14
CA GLY A 846 -43.51 28.44 -15.89
C GLY A 846 -43.46 26.93 -15.58
N CYS A 847 -42.32 26.27 -15.83
CA CYS A 847 -42.06 24.91 -15.40
C CYS A 847 -41.55 24.78 -13.95
N GLY A 848 -41.41 25.89 -13.22
CA GLY A 848 -40.98 25.95 -11.81
C GLY A 848 -39.47 26.08 -11.57
N HIS A 849 -38.63 26.05 -12.61
CA HIS A 849 -37.17 26.19 -12.44
C HIS A 849 -36.70 27.65 -12.40
N THR A 850 -35.84 27.97 -11.42
CA THR A 850 -35.31 29.32 -11.19
C THR A 850 -33.86 29.46 -11.65
N PHE A 851 -33.54 30.55 -12.35
CA PHE A 851 -32.21 30.85 -12.89
C PHE A 851 -31.84 32.31 -12.63
N CYS A 852 -30.55 32.66 -12.57
CA CYS A 852 -30.18 34.08 -12.47
C CYS A 852 -30.34 34.76 -13.83
N THR A 853 -30.73 36.04 -13.84
CA THR A 853 -31.01 36.82 -15.05
C THR A 853 -29.97 36.63 -16.17
N PRO A 854 -28.64 36.74 -15.93
CA PRO A 854 -27.66 36.59 -17.01
C PRO A 854 -27.69 35.20 -17.66
N CYS A 855 -27.78 34.14 -16.85
CA CYS A 855 -27.74 32.77 -17.36
C CYS A 855 -28.97 32.40 -18.19
N ILE A 856 -30.15 32.86 -17.77
CA ILE A 856 -31.37 32.56 -18.53
C ILE A 856 -31.50 33.44 -19.77
N GLU A 857 -31.05 34.69 -19.73
CA GLU A 857 -30.99 35.54 -20.93
C GLU A 857 -30.03 34.97 -21.98
N THR A 858 -28.82 34.57 -21.58
CA THR A 858 -27.86 33.92 -22.49
C THR A 858 -28.39 32.61 -23.08
N TRP A 859 -29.13 31.83 -22.30
CA TRP A 859 -29.75 30.60 -22.79
C TRP A 859 -30.92 30.88 -23.76
N LEU A 860 -31.77 31.86 -23.43
CA LEU A 860 -32.92 32.23 -24.25
C LEU A 860 -32.53 32.94 -25.56
N ASP A 861 -31.34 33.52 -25.64
CA ASP A 861 -30.76 34.01 -26.90
C ASP A 861 -30.48 32.86 -27.89
N LYS A 862 -30.25 31.64 -27.39
CA LYS A 862 -29.88 30.45 -28.20
C LYS A 862 -30.95 29.35 -28.27
N GLY A 863 -31.97 29.36 -27.43
CA GLY A 863 -33.03 28.34 -27.41
C GLY A 863 -34.32 28.77 -26.72
N THR A 864 -35.42 28.02 -26.91
CA THR A 864 -36.78 28.37 -26.40
C THR A 864 -37.32 27.43 -25.33
N THR A 865 -36.47 26.58 -24.74
CA THR A 865 -36.84 25.56 -23.76
C THR A 865 -36.17 25.80 -22.40
N CYS A 866 -36.73 25.21 -21.34
CA CYS A 866 -36.10 25.25 -20.02
C CYS A 866 -34.77 24.46 -20.00
N PRO A 867 -33.66 25.02 -19.49
CA PRO A 867 -32.36 24.33 -19.41
C PRO A 867 -32.37 23.02 -18.60
N VAL A 868 -33.26 22.91 -17.60
CA VAL A 868 -33.29 21.77 -16.67
C VAL A 868 -34.26 20.70 -17.13
N CYS A 869 -35.54 21.03 -17.31
CA CYS A 869 -36.56 20.04 -17.67
C CYS A 869 -36.89 19.98 -19.16
N ARG A 870 -36.26 20.83 -19.99
CA ARG A 870 -36.38 20.83 -21.45
C ARG A 870 -37.79 21.08 -21.99
N LYS A 871 -38.76 21.43 -21.13
CA LYS A 871 -40.10 21.82 -21.55
C LYS A 871 -40.06 23.14 -22.35
N PRO A 872 -40.83 23.26 -23.45
CA PRO A 872 -41.02 24.53 -24.15
C PRO A 872 -41.55 25.57 -23.18
N ILE A 873 -41.02 26.79 -23.28
CA ILE A 873 -41.56 27.91 -22.52
C ILE A 873 -42.82 28.35 -23.28
N ALA A 874 -43.98 27.90 -22.82
CA ALA A 874 -45.23 27.89 -23.58
C ALA A 874 -45.58 29.20 -24.28
N ASP A 875 -46.01 29.07 -25.54
CA ASP A 875 -46.70 30.08 -26.34
C ASP A 875 -48.21 29.82 -26.22
N ASP A 876 -48.95 30.68 -25.53
CA ASP A 876 -50.42 30.66 -25.55
C ASP A 876 -50.90 31.23 -26.90
N SER A 877 -50.74 30.48 -27.99
CA SER A 877 -51.55 30.62 -29.20
C SER A 877 -51.28 29.52 -30.24
N SER A 878 -52.36 28.90 -30.71
CA SER A 878 -52.56 28.04 -31.88
C SER A 878 -52.21 26.54 -31.79
N GLU A 879 -53.27 25.75 -31.63
CA GLU A 879 -53.40 24.37 -32.12
C GLU A 879 -53.36 24.36 -33.66
N ALA A 880 -52.47 23.54 -34.26
CA ALA A 880 -52.67 23.01 -35.61
C ALA A 880 -51.72 21.83 -35.90
N SER A 881 -52.29 20.81 -36.53
CA SER A 881 -51.76 19.49 -36.89
C SER A 881 -50.69 19.49 -37.99
N SER A 882 -49.72 18.56 -37.92
CA SER A 882 -49.39 17.56 -38.98
C SER A 882 -48.02 16.92 -38.68
N GLU A 883 -48.00 15.59 -38.55
CA GLU A 883 -46.86 14.79 -38.08
C GLU A 883 -45.68 14.72 -39.07
N GLU A 884 -45.85 15.11 -40.34
CA GLU A 884 -44.76 15.13 -41.33
C GLU A 884 -43.88 16.38 -41.28
N LEU A 885 -44.38 17.52 -40.76
CA LEU A 885 -43.53 18.67 -40.44
C LEU A 885 -42.64 18.40 -39.22
N GLN A 886 -43.07 17.52 -38.33
CA GLN A 886 -42.39 17.27 -37.06
C GLN A 886 -41.16 16.38 -37.17
N SER A 887 -41.00 15.54 -38.20
CA SER A 887 -39.79 14.70 -38.33
C SER A 887 -38.62 15.48 -38.92
N VAL A 888 -38.86 16.26 -39.98
CA VAL A 888 -37.85 17.13 -40.61
C VAL A 888 -37.48 18.31 -39.71
N GLN A 889 -38.43 18.89 -38.97
CA GLN A 889 -38.11 19.88 -37.93
C GLN A 889 -37.39 19.26 -36.74
N ARG A 890 -37.73 18.04 -36.28
CA ARG A 890 -37.02 17.42 -35.14
C ARG A 890 -35.55 17.12 -35.46
N GLN A 891 -35.24 16.75 -36.70
CA GLN A 891 -33.87 16.46 -37.10
C GLN A 891 -33.04 17.74 -37.26
N ARG A 892 -33.58 18.78 -37.92
CA ARG A 892 -32.93 20.11 -37.97
C ARG A 892 -32.80 20.76 -36.58
N ILE A 893 -33.80 20.62 -35.72
CA ILE A 893 -33.76 21.12 -34.34
C ILE A 893 -32.73 20.35 -33.51
N ALA A 894 -32.54 19.05 -33.73
CA ALA A 894 -31.52 18.27 -33.03
C ALA A 894 -30.09 18.65 -33.44
N ASP A 895 -29.86 18.92 -34.73
CA ASP A 895 -28.54 19.30 -35.26
C ASP A 895 -28.17 20.75 -34.86
N ASP A 896 -29.11 21.71 -34.96
CA ASP A 896 -28.93 23.08 -34.44
C ASP A 896 -28.79 23.11 -32.90
N TRP A 897 -29.44 22.18 -32.19
CA TRP A 897 -29.41 22.08 -30.74
C TRP A 897 -28.07 21.54 -30.19
N LEU A 898 -27.48 20.53 -30.84
CA LEU A 898 -26.17 20.02 -30.45
C LEU A 898 -25.11 21.11 -30.59
N ALA A 899 -25.14 21.85 -31.71
CA ALA A 899 -24.25 22.98 -31.94
C ALA A 899 -24.42 24.08 -30.90
N ALA A 900 -25.67 24.44 -30.56
CA ALA A 900 -25.95 25.50 -29.58
C ALA A 900 -25.54 25.13 -28.15
N ASP A 901 -25.78 23.88 -27.71
CA ASP A 901 -25.38 23.38 -26.38
C ASP A 901 -23.85 23.21 -26.29
N LEU A 902 -23.22 22.69 -27.34
CA LEU A 902 -21.76 22.55 -27.42
C LEU A 902 -21.09 23.92 -27.41
N ALA A 903 -21.56 24.88 -28.22
CA ALA A 903 -21.07 26.25 -28.23
C ALA A 903 -21.20 26.93 -26.87
N PHE A 904 -22.31 26.70 -26.16
CA PHE A 904 -22.52 27.24 -24.83
C PHE A 904 -21.52 26.65 -23.82
N ARG A 905 -21.35 25.33 -23.79
CA ARG A 905 -20.41 24.65 -22.88
C ARG A 905 -18.95 25.02 -23.17
N LEU A 906 -18.57 25.02 -24.44
CA LEU A 906 -17.24 25.42 -24.89
C LEU A 906 -16.97 26.90 -24.60
N GLY A 907 -17.95 27.79 -24.75
CA GLY A 907 -17.82 29.20 -24.36
C GLY A 907 -17.62 29.39 -22.86
N VAL A 908 -18.33 28.61 -22.02
CA VAL A 908 -18.12 28.61 -20.56
C VAL A 908 -16.72 28.10 -20.20
N LEU A 909 -16.25 27.05 -20.88
CA LEU A 909 -14.90 26.51 -20.68
C LEU A 909 -13.81 27.47 -21.17
N GLN A 910 -13.99 28.11 -22.33
CA GLN A 910 -13.08 29.12 -22.86
C GLN A 910 -12.96 30.32 -21.92
N THR A 911 -14.06 30.75 -21.31
CA THR A 911 -14.03 31.85 -20.33
C THR A 911 -13.25 31.46 -19.06
N ARG A 912 -13.28 30.18 -18.66
CA ARG A 912 -12.56 29.68 -17.46
C ARG A 912 -11.13 29.24 -17.74
N TYR A 913 -10.84 28.73 -18.93
CA TYR A 913 -9.56 28.13 -19.32
C TYR A 913 -9.11 28.61 -20.72
N PRO A 914 -8.91 29.93 -20.90
CA PRO A 914 -8.66 30.52 -22.22
C PRO A 914 -7.32 30.10 -22.85
N ALA A 915 -6.40 29.54 -22.06
CA ALA A 915 -5.12 29.00 -22.55
C ALA A 915 -5.25 27.64 -23.25
N PHE A 916 -6.39 26.94 -23.08
CA PHE A 916 -6.60 25.57 -23.56
C PHE A 916 -7.74 25.46 -24.57
N ILE A 917 -8.74 26.35 -24.51
CA ILE A 917 -9.84 26.43 -25.48
C ILE A 917 -9.82 27.84 -26.06
N THR A 918 -9.43 27.98 -27.32
CA THR A 918 -9.39 29.29 -27.99
C THR A 918 -10.77 29.66 -28.54
N PRO A 919 -11.06 30.96 -28.78
CA PRO A 919 -12.30 31.37 -29.43
C PRO A 919 -12.52 30.69 -30.79
N SER A 920 -11.47 30.49 -31.58
CA SER A 920 -11.60 29.81 -32.88
C SER A 920 -11.98 28.34 -32.71
N MET A 921 -11.50 27.65 -31.68
CA MET A 921 -11.91 26.27 -31.38
C MET A 921 -13.40 26.21 -31.04
N VAL A 922 -13.92 27.16 -30.27
CA VAL A 922 -15.37 27.24 -29.97
C VAL A 922 -16.17 27.40 -31.26
N ASP A 923 -15.77 28.33 -32.14
CA ASP A 923 -16.48 28.60 -33.38
C ASP A 923 -16.40 27.43 -34.37
N THR A 924 -15.20 26.88 -34.60
CA THR A 924 -14.97 25.78 -35.53
C THR A 924 -15.73 24.52 -35.10
N TRP A 925 -15.67 24.14 -33.82
CA TRP A 925 -16.28 22.90 -33.35
C TRP A 925 -17.80 23.01 -33.24
N SER A 926 -18.31 24.19 -32.91
CA SER A 926 -19.76 24.43 -32.92
C SER A 926 -20.32 24.42 -34.34
N GLN A 927 -19.57 24.93 -35.32
CA GLN A 927 -19.95 24.85 -36.74
C GLN A 927 -19.83 23.42 -37.31
N GLU A 928 -18.83 22.64 -36.90
CA GLU A 928 -18.68 21.23 -37.28
C GLU A 928 -19.83 20.38 -36.72
N ALA A 929 -20.21 20.62 -35.46
CA ALA A 929 -21.38 19.98 -34.85
C ALA A 929 -22.69 20.40 -35.54
N ALA A 930 -22.82 21.68 -35.95
CA ALA A 930 -23.99 22.17 -36.69
C ALA A 930 -24.12 21.56 -38.09
N SER A 931 -22.99 21.28 -38.75
CA SER A 931 -22.98 20.80 -40.13
C SER A 931 -23.04 19.29 -40.26
N THR A 932 -22.57 18.54 -39.26
CA THR A 932 -22.47 17.07 -39.32
C THR A 932 -23.35 16.33 -38.32
N GLY A 933 -24.01 17.04 -37.38
CA GLY A 933 -24.83 16.43 -36.33
C GLY A 933 -24.02 15.59 -35.32
N SER A 934 -22.69 15.62 -35.40
CA SER A 934 -21.77 14.92 -34.50
C SER A 934 -20.47 15.72 -34.34
N PHE A 935 -19.64 15.38 -33.36
CA PHE A 935 -18.31 15.97 -33.19
C PHE A 935 -17.32 14.83 -32.91
N ASN A 936 -16.29 14.67 -33.75
CA ASN A 936 -15.24 13.68 -33.57
C ASN A 936 -13.88 14.36 -33.35
N TRP A 937 -13.39 14.29 -32.12
CA TRP A 937 -12.13 14.89 -31.70
C TRP A 937 -10.91 14.15 -32.26
N GLU A 938 -11.04 12.86 -32.62
CA GLU A 938 -9.94 12.02 -33.11
C GLU A 938 -9.45 12.44 -34.49
N THR A 939 -10.31 13.08 -35.30
CA THR A 939 -10.00 13.55 -36.66
C THR A 939 -9.52 14.99 -36.72
N ASN A 940 -9.57 15.73 -35.60
CA ASN A 940 -9.28 17.15 -35.59
C ASN A 940 -7.79 17.43 -35.31
N ARG A 941 -7.07 17.85 -36.36
CA ARG A 941 -5.61 18.06 -36.32
C ARG A 941 -5.17 19.09 -35.28
N ASP A 942 -5.96 20.13 -35.03
CA ASP A 942 -5.60 21.16 -34.04
C ASP A 942 -5.69 20.65 -32.60
N PHE A 943 -6.58 19.69 -32.33
CA PHE A 943 -6.69 18.98 -31.05
C PHE A 943 -5.49 18.04 -30.85
N GLN A 944 -5.09 17.30 -31.87
CA GLN A 944 -3.90 16.44 -31.81
C GLN A 944 -2.59 17.23 -31.62
N LEU A 945 -2.51 18.45 -32.18
CA LEU A 945 -1.31 19.30 -32.07
C LEU A 945 -1.17 19.99 -30.70
N THR A 946 -2.25 20.08 -29.94
CA THR A 946 -2.29 20.67 -28.60
C THR A 946 -2.15 19.62 -27.47
N ASP A 947 -2.27 18.34 -27.79
CA ASP A 947 -1.92 17.23 -26.89
C ASP A 947 -0.39 17.09 -26.70
N PRO A 948 0.13 17.19 -25.47
CA PRO A 948 1.57 17.03 -25.20
C PRO A 948 2.13 15.65 -25.57
N GLY A 949 1.29 14.60 -25.56
CA GLY A 949 1.69 13.23 -25.90
C GLY A 949 1.85 13.01 -27.42
N ALA A 950 0.90 13.50 -28.21
CA ALA A 950 0.94 13.39 -29.67
C ALA A 950 2.05 14.24 -30.33
N ARG A 951 2.51 15.32 -29.69
CA ARG A 951 3.62 16.17 -30.17
C ARG A 951 4.94 15.42 -30.37
N GLN A 952 5.20 14.35 -29.59
CA GLN A 952 6.40 13.54 -29.73
C GLN A 952 6.39 12.65 -30.99
N HIS A 953 5.22 12.25 -31.49
CA HIS A 953 5.11 11.33 -32.63
C HIS A 953 5.26 12.01 -33.99
N TYR A 954 4.91 13.30 -34.12
CA TYR A 954 5.00 14.02 -35.40
C TYR A 954 6.42 14.49 -35.77
N GLN A 955 7.37 14.48 -34.82
CA GLN A 955 8.75 14.93 -35.07
C GLN A 955 9.67 13.82 -35.60
N SER A 956 9.24 12.56 -35.59
CA SER A 956 10.01 11.43 -36.10
C SER A 956 9.21 10.61 -37.10
N SER A 957 9.70 10.57 -38.34
CA SER A 957 9.35 9.66 -39.45
C SER A 957 7.96 9.81 -40.10
N GLY A 958 8.00 10.17 -41.39
CA GLY A 958 6.84 10.12 -42.28
C GLY A 958 6.49 8.70 -42.74
N HIS A 959 5.25 8.57 -43.22
CA HIS A 959 4.65 7.39 -43.87
C HIS A 959 4.32 6.20 -42.95
N GLY A 960 3.08 6.18 -42.47
CA GLY A 960 2.42 4.99 -41.93
C GLY A 960 0.94 5.30 -41.66
N GLY A 961 0.07 4.96 -42.62
CA GLY A 961 -1.38 5.14 -42.47
C GLY A 961 -2.03 4.09 -41.57
N PHE A 962 -3.10 4.46 -40.88
CA PHE A 962 -4.01 3.53 -40.22
C PHE A 962 -5.23 3.28 -41.12
N SER A 963 -5.47 2.02 -41.46
CA SER A 963 -6.64 1.55 -42.22
C SER A 963 -7.83 1.26 -41.29
N HIS A 964 -9.01 1.66 -41.76
CA HIS A 964 -10.32 1.50 -41.14
C HIS A 964 -10.83 0.04 -41.13
N SER A 965 -11.24 -0.48 -39.96
CA SER A 965 -12.55 -1.14 -39.74
C SER A 965 -12.67 -1.66 -38.30
N PHE A 966 -13.73 -1.32 -37.59
CA PHE A 966 -14.33 -2.23 -36.60
C PHE A 966 -15.85 -1.99 -36.53
N GLY A 967 -16.59 -2.72 -37.37
CA GLY A 967 -17.94 -3.18 -37.05
C GLY A 967 -17.82 -4.57 -36.42
N GLY A 968 -18.75 -4.91 -35.53
CA GLY A 968 -18.65 -6.02 -34.60
C GLY A 968 -18.41 -7.43 -35.16
N GLY A 969 -17.91 -8.30 -34.28
CA GLY A 969 -17.78 -9.73 -34.47
C GLY A 969 -16.86 -10.34 -33.42
N SER A 970 -17.38 -11.29 -32.66
CA SER A 970 -16.76 -12.09 -31.59
C SER A 970 -15.26 -12.45 -31.71
N GLY A 971 -14.56 -12.49 -30.57
CA GLY A 971 -13.44 -13.41 -30.32
C GLY A 971 -12.10 -12.76 -29.97
N PHE A 972 -11.58 -13.14 -28.79
CA PHE A 972 -10.16 -13.21 -28.41
C PHE A 972 -9.24 -11.98 -28.53
N GLY A 973 -8.82 -11.48 -27.35
CA GLY A 973 -7.39 -11.37 -27.02
C GLY A 973 -6.66 -10.03 -27.25
N GLY A 974 -6.26 -9.38 -26.14
CA GLY A 974 -5.20 -8.35 -26.06
C GLY A 974 -5.66 -6.94 -26.45
N GLY A 975 -5.56 -5.91 -25.62
CA GLY A 975 -4.46 -5.58 -24.71
C GLY A 975 -3.59 -4.51 -25.36
N GLY A 976 -3.97 -3.24 -25.22
CA GLY A 976 -3.21 -2.10 -25.70
C GLY A 976 -3.80 -0.81 -25.13
N GLY A 977 -3.03 -0.17 -24.25
CA GLY A 977 -3.48 0.94 -23.42
C GLY A 977 -3.83 2.20 -24.20
N GLY A 978 -4.86 2.89 -23.73
CA GLY A 978 -5.10 4.29 -24.01
C GLY A 978 -5.11 5.04 -22.68
N GLY A 979 -4.01 5.71 -22.36
CA GLY A 979 -4.08 6.89 -21.51
C GLY A 979 -4.41 8.07 -22.41
N SER A 980 -5.45 8.84 -22.10
CA SER A 980 -5.56 10.26 -22.44
C SER A 980 -6.89 10.85 -21.93
N TRP A 981 -6.75 11.91 -21.12
CA TRP A 981 -7.68 12.97 -20.69
C TRP A 981 -8.88 12.64 -19.77
#